data_AF-A0A943U1V2-F1
#
_entry.id   AF-A0A943U1V2-F1
#
_cell.length_a   1.000
_cell.length_b   1.000
_cell.length_c   1.000
_cell.angle_alpha   90.00
_cell.angle_beta   90.00
_cell.angle_gamma   90.00
#
_symmetry.space_group_name_H-M   'P 1'
#
loop_
_entity.id
_entity.type
_entity.pdbx_description
1 polymer ?
#
loop_
_entity_poly.entity_id
_entity_poly.type
_entity_poly.pdbx_seq_one_letter_code
_entity_poly.pdbx_strand_id
1 'polypeptide(L)'
;MKLHNGIDVTPGVITEGMPVRLHDEFCFLFPKDFEAYGGCIALLTHDEKNIAAVGYLGEDPQQVVHLLFDTDRIRYDLLRQNSQYKIILFPKTAEEFFARNSNCLSYAGDLYVVPCTVELKTLEETKRTLCIDFGTSNTTVGSYGVSDEAQNKVEVVDFEDHTGDTVVYRKMLPTVIYVDRIERDERGSVDITYSFGYDALQKVIDHDYDTVASVFYEIKRWINNLDGIEDISDEDGNKYKISHKELIKQYLDYVISTAERFFQKRFATLHFTAPVKLKKSFLDAVKKMYNDEFSDRTYQVLSESESLDEGIAVVYQHIAKELENEKIRKSQGATKKSPAQNILIIDCGGGTTDLARCTYQISENQEGHRQLDITMSSENGDSNFGGNNITFRILQMIKIKLASKLAHKKNVSMMTLIAGENEILDILDRSDSVITGCEQIYSIFEESYKKAEDLIPTRFEKDGLFQNEKRKMKRNFYYLWKMADAYKKEFYQTQRDVVAIDFNDDRDRALGIGDEEQYYLYTRQSGKLEKMINPLEDIKITIKEIECILYADIYALWKRILPVDDLVKEQYGCFYKLSGQSCRINLFHDLLKEFIPGRHLRSNGNKKGNQKDKKQESQLKLDCIEGSIRYIRDKEEGRFEPVIRTQASQLFHSVYRSMKDVDHPGEKNIALLERNKDENDTVTVNVDWLPTTASRTEFIVFDQHQRKQNRINFEFGDEERKATSIGAIQINIIGDTYTDLYTGGKKDKVVDVITGQLESNAHSGYAIFLVPARSGYGFWAYLIDKQVKESADGKMDRKFYLKKKQYCNFEKEELVTFFDGKR
;
A
#
# COMPACT_ATOMS: atom_id res chain seq x y z
N MET A 1 0.29 -53.21 -11.12
CA MET A 1 -0.38 -52.13 -11.86
C MET A 1 -1.67 -52.67 -12.47
N LYS A 2 -2.82 -52.11 -12.08
CA LYS A 2 -4.13 -52.40 -12.68
C LYS A 2 -4.55 -51.19 -13.52
N LEU A 3 -4.81 -51.41 -14.82
CA LEU A 3 -5.39 -50.39 -15.69
C LEU A 3 -6.83 -50.12 -15.23
N HIS A 4 -7.17 -48.87 -14.95
CA HIS A 4 -8.50 -48.50 -14.48
C HIS A 4 -9.29 -47.76 -15.56
N ASN A 5 -10.12 -48.48 -16.32
CA ASN A 5 -10.87 -47.94 -17.47
C ASN A 5 -12.01 -46.95 -17.11
N GLY A 6 -12.24 -46.70 -15.81
CA GLY A 6 -13.29 -45.80 -15.33
C GLY A 6 -12.80 -44.43 -14.85
N ILE A 7 -11.48 -44.17 -14.85
CA ILE A 7 -10.93 -42.86 -14.47
C ILE A 7 -10.59 -42.12 -15.76
N ASP A 8 -11.19 -40.96 -15.94
CA ASP A 8 -10.87 -40.07 -17.06
C ASP A 8 -9.95 -38.94 -16.57
N VAL A 9 -9.10 -38.45 -17.46
CA VAL A 9 -8.13 -37.38 -17.16
C VAL A 9 -8.05 -36.43 -18.33
N THR A 10 -8.05 -35.13 -18.05
CA THR A 10 -7.86 -34.13 -19.10
C THR A 10 -6.45 -34.24 -19.70
N PRO A 11 -6.26 -33.89 -20.98
CA PRO A 11 -4.92 -33.66 -21.52
C PRO A 11 -4.19 -32.63 -20.65
N GLY A 12 -3.04 -33.00 -20.10
CA GLY A 12 -2.24 -32.10 -19.27
C GLY A 12 -1.45 -31.13 -20.13
N VAL A 13 -1.44 -29.85 -19.76
CA VAL A 13 -0.50 -28.86 -20.33
C VAL A 13 0.47 -28.47 -19.23
N ILE A 14 1.76 -28.67 -19.47
CA ILE A 14 2.82 -28.28 -18.56
C ILE A 14 3.65 -27.20 -19.24
N THR A 15 3.86 -26.07 -18.56
CA THR A 15 4.75 -25.02 -19.05
C THR A 15 6.13 -25.18 -18.44
N GLU A 16 7.17 -25.12 -19.28
CA GLU A 16 8.54 -25.33 -18.86
C GLU A 16 8.98 -24.31 -17.78
N GLY A 17 9.59 -24.81 -16.70
CA GLY A 17 10.03 -24.00 -15.57
C GLY A 17 8.89 -23.47 -14.69
N MET A 18 7.65 -23.92 -14.89
CA MET A 18 6.49 -23.58 -14.08
C MET A 18 5.95 -24.81 -13.34
N PRO A 19 5.41 -24.63 -12.12
CA PRO A 19 4.68 -25.67 -11.43
C PRO A 19 3.31 -25.90 -12.08
N VAL A 20 2.66 -27.02 -11.75
CA VAL A 20 1.26 -27.28 -12.04
C VAL A 20 0.45 -27.09 -10.76
N ARG A 21 -0.57 -26.23 -10.80
CA ARG A 21 -1.40 -25.77 -9.69
C ARG A 21 -2.89 -25.95 -10.02
N LEU A 22 -3.77 -25.65 -9.06
CA LEU A 22 -5.23 -25.87 -9.16
C LEU A 22 -5.92 -25.07 -10.27
N HIS A 23 -5.31 -23.97 -10.75
CA HIS A 23 -5.86 -23.21 -11.88
C HIS A 23 -5.53 -23.82 -13.24
N ASP A 24 -4.66 -24.84 -13.30
CA ASP A 24 -4.33 -25.54 -14.53
C ASP A 24 -5.35 -26.66 -14.79
N GLU A 25 -5.76 -26.81 -16.05
CA GLU A 25 -6.74 -27.82 -16.48
C GLU A 25 -6.12 -29.23 -16.59
N PHE A 26 -5.46 -29.71 -15.53
CA PHE A 26 -4.98 -31.09 -15.41
C PHE A 26 -5.75 -31.83 -14.31
N CYS A 27 -6.95 -32.29 -14.65
CA CYS A 27 -7.95 -32.78 -13.70
C CYS A 27 -8.32 -34.24 -13.94
N PHE A 28 -8.79 -34.89 -12.88
CA PHE A 28 -9.40 -36.22 -12.89
C PHE A 28 -10.92 -36.13 -12.81
N LEU A 29 -11.58 -37.05 -13.51
CA LEU A 29 -12.95 -37.44 -13.24
C LEU A 29 -12.95 -38.84 -12.63
N PHE A 30 -13.07 -38.91 -11.30
CA PHE A 30 -13.17 -40.18 -10.58
C PHE A 30 -14.60 -40.73 -10.57
N PRO A 31 -14.78 -42.07 -10.63
CA PRO A 31 -16.05 -42.70 -10.28
C PRO A 31 -16.48 -42.36 -8.85
N LYS A 32 -17.79 -42.28 -8.59
CA LYS A 32 -18.35 -41.88 -7.28
C LYS A 32 -17.83 -42.68 -6.07
N ASP A 33 -17.46 -43.94 -6.28
CA ASP A 33 -17.00 -44.85 -5.22
C ASP A 33 -15.48 -45.09 -5.26
N PHE A 34 -14.73 -44.27 -6.00
CA PHE A 34 -13.28 -44.41 -6.13
C PHE A 34 -12.56 -43.42 -5.22
N GLU A 35 -11.65 -43.92 -4.39
CA GLU A 35 -10.77 -43.11 -3.56
C GLU A 35 -9.30 -43.49 -3.79
N ALA A 36 -8.47 -42.48 -4.05
CA ALA A 36 -7.02 -42.61 -4.16
C ALA A 36 -6.34 -41.88 -3.00
N TYR A 37 -5.14 -42.34 -2.65
CA TYR A 37 -4.25 -41.58 -1.78
C TYR A 37 -3.70 -40.36 -2.56
N GLY A 38 -4.05 -39.16 -2.10
CA GLY A 38 -3.70 -37.91 -2.77
C GLY A 38 -2.28 -37.39 -2.50
N GLY A 39 -1.60 -37.90 -1.47
CA GLY A 39 -0.31 -37.32 -1.04
C GLY A 39 0.89 -37.63 -1.93
N CYS A 40 0.77 -38.57 -2.87
CA CYS A 40 1.86 -38.91 -3.79
C CYS A 40 1.32 -39.48 -5.11
N ILE A 41 1.80 -38.91 -6.23
CA ILE A 41 1.52 -39.36 -7.59
C ILE A 41 2.80 -39.34 -8.40
N ALA A 42 2.92 -40.26 -9.37
CA ALA A 42 3.99 -40.23 -10.35
C ALA A 42 3.43 -40.18 -11.78
N LEU A 43 4.01 -39.31 -12.60
CA LEU A 43 3.83 -39.30 -14.05
C LEU A 43 4.97 -40.10 -14.67
N LEU A 44 4.69 -41.23 -15.28
CA LEU A 44 5.68 -42.09 -15.95
C LEU A 44 5.68 -41.88 -17.46
N THR A 45 6.85 -42.02 -18.07
CA THR A 45 6.97 -42.20 -19.53
C THR A 45 6.16 -43.42 -19.97
N HIS A 46 5.65 -43.43 -21.21
CA HIS A 46 4.80 -44.51 -21.73
C HIS A 46 5.44 -45.92 -21.59
N ASP A 47 6.77 -46.01 -21.69
CA ASP A 47 7.54 -47.25 -21.53
C ASP A 47 7.75 -47.69 -20.06
N GLU A 48 7.22 -46.91 -19.10
CA GLU A 48 7.25 -47.16 -17.66
C GLU A 48 8.65 -47.20 -17.04
N LYS A 49 9.69 -46.75 -17.77
CA LYS A 49 11.08 -46.81 -17.29
C LYS A 49 11.49 -45.58 -16.50
N ASN A 50 10.87 -44.43 -16.76
CA ASN A 50 11.27 -43.16 -16.18
C ASN A 50 10.08 -42.39 -15.59
N ILE A 51 10.32 -41.74 -14.45
CA ILE A 51 9.38 -40.81 -13.82
C ILE A 51 9.58 -39.41 -14.42
N ALA A 52 8.64 -38.92 -15.19
CA ALA A 52 8.67 -37.58 -15.76
C ALA A 52 8.35 -36.50 -14.70
N ALA A 53 7.46 -36.77 -13.74
CA ALA A 53 7.17 -35.86 -12.64
C ALA A 53 6.64 -36.59 -11.40
N VAL A 54 6.81 -35.98 -10.22
CA VAL A 54 6.21 -36.45 -8.95
C VAL A 54 5.37 -35.34 -8.35
N GLY A 55 4.14 -35.66 -8.00
CA GLY A 55 3.12 -34.69 -7.60
C GLY A 55 2.18 -35.19 -6.51
N TYR A 56 1.06 -34.49 -6.37
CA TYR A 56 0.00 -34.79 -5.42
C TYR A 56 -1.37 -34.39 -6.00
N LEU A 57 -2.46 -34.85 -5.39
CA LEU A 57 -3.82 -34.42 -5.71
C LEU A 57 -4.20 -33.22 -4.86
N GLY A 58 -4.76 -32.21 -5.51
CA GLY A 58 -5.51 -31.15 -4.84
C GLY A 58 -6.97 -31.16 -5.29
N GLU A 59 -7.86 -30.64 -4.46
CA GLU A 59 -9.28 -30.53 -4.79
C GLU A 59 -9.66 -29.05 -4.83
N ASP A 60 -10.36 -28.63 -5.88
CA ASP A 60 -10.83 -27.25 -6.03
C ASP A 60 -12.16 -27.02 -5.25
N PRO A 61 -12.64 -25.76 -5.11
CA PRO A 61 -13.91 -25.49 -4.44
C PRO A 61 -15.15 -26.10 -5.11
N GLN A 62 -15.04 -26.61 -6.33
CA GLN A 62 -16.10 -27.30 -7.08
C GLN A 62 -16.02 -28.84 -6.94
N GLN A 63 -15.11 -29.33 -6.08
CA GLN A 63 -14.84 -30.75 -5.84
C GLN A 63 -14.24 -31.47 -7.06
N VAL A 64 -13.58 -30.72 -7.95
CA VAL A 64 -12.78 -31.28 -9.04
C VAL A 64 -11.39 -31.60 -8.50
N VAL A 65 -10.89 -32.79 -8.82
CA VAL A 65 -9.57 -33.24 -8.37
C VAL A 65 -8.52 -32.91 -9.42
N HIS A 66 -7.50 -32.14 -9.06
CA HIS A 66 -6.39 -31.71 -9.92
C HIS A 66 -5.11 -32.46 -9.60
N LEU A 67 -4.30 -32.65 -10.63
CA LEU A 67 -2.94 -33.17 -10.52
C LEU A 67 -1.94 -32.01 -10.41
N LEU A 68 -1.21 -31.94 -9.30
CA LEU A 68 -0.34 -30.83 -8.96
C LEU A 68 1.13 -31.27 -8.96
N PHE A 69 2.02 -30.43 -9.48
CA PHE A 69 3.46 -30.69 -9.55
C PHE A 69 4.25 -29.45 -9.14
N ASP A 70 5.26 -29.61 -8.28
CA ASP A 70 6.23 -28.55 -8.02
C ASP A 70 7.30 -28.52 -9.12
N THR A 71 7.79 -27.32 -9.45
CA THR A 71 8.74 -27.11 -10.56
C THR A 71 9.99 -27.99 -10.46
N ASP A 72 10.54 -28.16 -9.26
CA ASP A 72 11.72 -28.96 -8.95
C ASP A 72 11.46 -30.48 -9.04
N ARG A 73 10.18 -30.89 -9.09
CA ARG A 73 9.76 -32.29 -9.20
C ARG A 73 9.36 -32.69 -10.62
N ILE A 74 9.65 -31.84 -11.61
CA ILE A 74 9.37 -32.09 -13.03
C ILE A 74 10.69 -32.25 -13.80
N ARG A 75 10.81 -33.35 -14.56
CA ARG A 75 11.92 -33.61 -15.48
C ARG A 75 11.55 -33.22 -16.90
N TYR A 76 11.76 -31.94 -17.23
CA TYR A 76 11.39 -31.34 -18.51
C TYR A 76 12.09 -31.97 -19.72
N ASP A 77 13.30 -32.52 -19.55
CA ASP A 77 14.02 -33.27 -20.58
C ASP A 77 13.26 -34.51 -21.05
N LEU A 78 12.59 -35.22 -20.12
CA LEU A 78 11.73 -36.36 -20.44
C LEU A 78 10.42 -35.92 -21.08
N LEU A 79 9.89 -34.76 -20.63
CA LEU A 79 8.66 -34.18 -21.19
C LEU A 79 8.80 -33.75 -22.65
N ARG A 80 9.99 -33.32 -23.06
CA ARG A 80 10.28 -32.95 -24.46
C ARG A 80 10.28 -34.12 -25.45
N GLN A 81 10.52 -35.34 -24.95
CA GLN A 81 10.74 -36.52 -25.80
C GLN A 81 9.48 -37.35 -26.04
N ASN A 82 8.43 -37.15 -25.25
CA ASN A 82 7.20 -37.95 -25.30
C ASN A 82 5.95 -37.07 -25.16
N SER A 83 4.82 -37.52 -25.72
CA SER A 83 3.51 -36.88 -25.52
C SER A 83 2.50 -37.78 -24.79
N GLN A 84 2.86 -39.05 -24.60
CA GLN A 84 2.03 -40.08 -23.97
C GLN A 84 2.69 -40.52 -22.66
N TYR A 85 1.90 -40.54 -21.60
CA TYR A 85 2.35 -40.82 -20.24
C TYR A 85 1.34 -41.72 -19.52
N LYS A 86 1.75 -42.19 -18.35
CA LYS A 86 0.91 -42.97 -17.45
C LYS A 86 1.00 -42.36 -16.06
N ILE A 87 -0.14 -42.05 -15.48
CA ILE A 87 -0.22 -41.58 -14.11
C ILE A 87 -0.39 -42.79 -13.19
N ILE A 88 0.45 -42.88 -12.17
CA ILE A 88 0.33 -43.85 -11.08
C ILE A 88 -0.43 -43.22 -9.94
N LEU A 89 -1.56 -43.82 -9.58
CA LEU A 89 -2.32 -43.51 -8.37
C LEU A 89 -2.21 -44.65 -7.37
N PHE A 90 -2.06 -44.29 -6.09
CA PHE A 90 -2.05 -45.25 -5.00
C PHE A 90 -3.47 -45.39 -4.43
N PRO A 91 -3.90 -46.59 -4.02
CA PRO A 91 -5.17 -46.76 -3.33
C PRO A 91 -5.15 -46.01 -1.99
N LYS A 92 -6.30 -45.56 -1.49
CA LYS A 92 -6.38 -44.88 -0.19
C LYS A 92 -5.77 -45.69 0.96
N THR A 93 -5.83 -47.03 0.88
CA THR A 93 -5.17 -47.93 1.84
C THR A 93 -3.64 -47.78 1.91
N ALA A 94 -3.01 -47.10 0.94
CA ALA A 94 -1.58 -46.79 0.97
C ALA A 94 -1.23 -45.67 1.95
N GLU A 95 -2.20 -44.92 2.47
CA GLU A 95 -1.98 -43.82 3.42
C GLU A 95 -1.20 -44.26 4.66
N GLU A 96 -1.52 -45.44 5.23
CA GLU A 96 -0.80 -46.00 6.38
C GLU A 96 0.69 -46.27 6.07
N PHE A 97 0.99 -46.66 4.82
CA PHE A 97 2.36 -46.88 4.38
C PHE A 97 3.12 -45.55 4.31
N PHE A 98 2.52 -44.54 3.67
CA PHE A 98 3.13 -43.22 3.49
C PHE A 98 3.25 -42.43 4.79
N ALA A 99 2.38 -42.67 5.77
CA ALA A 99 2.51 -42.13 7.12
C ALA A 99 3.78 -42.61 7.85
N ARG A 100 4.39 -43.72 7.41
CA ARG A 100 5.55 -44.35 8.05
C ARG A 100 6.79 -44.44 7.15
N ASN A 101 6.62 -44.21 5.85
CA ASN A 101 7.68 -44.35 4.84
C ASN A 101 7.56 -43.23 3.81
N SER A 102 8.63 -42.47 3.62
CA SER A 102 8.71 -41.43 2.59
C SER A 102 9.13 -41.93 1.21
N ASN A 103 9.64 -43.17 1.12
CA ASN A 103 10.12 -43.74 -0.13
C ASN A 103 9.00 -44.54 -0.82
N CYS A 104 8.39 -43.96 -1.86
CA CYS A 104 7.32 -44.62 -2.62
C CYS A 104 7.79 -45.90 -3.35
N LEU A 105 9.09 -46.06 -3.60
CA LEU A 105 9.65 -47.23 -4.31
C LEU A 105 9.60 -48.53 -3.47
N SER A 106 9.45 -48.44 -2.15
CA SER A 106 9.30 -49.62 -1.29
C SER A 106 7.85 -50.05 -1.11
N TYR A 107 6.89 -49.38 -1.74
CA TYR A 107 5.49 -49.77 -1.70
C TYR A 107 5.25 -51.04 -2.54
N ALA A 108 4.86 -52.13 -1.87
CA ALA A 108 4.63 -53.44 -2.50
C ALA A 108 3.13 -53.76 -2.73
N GLY A 109 2.25 -52.75 -2.69
CA GLY A 109 0.81 -52.91 -2.85
C GLY A 109 0.29 -52.73 -4.28
N ASP A 110 -1.03 -52.82 -4.44
CA ASP A 110 -1.72 -52.57 -5.71
C ASP A 110 -1.59 -51.09 -6.11
N LEU A 111 -1.46 -50.82 -7.42
CA LEU A 111 -1.36 -49.49 -8.01
C LEU A 111 -2.37 -49.34 -9.15
N TYR A 112 -2.99 -48.18 -9.28
CA TYR A 112 -3.82 -47.83 -10.43
C TYR A 112 -3.00 -47.06 -11.47
N VAL A 113 -3.30 -47.31 -12.73
CA VAL A 113 -2.62 -46.67 -13.86
C VAL A 113 -3.65 -46.03 -14.77
N VAL A 114 -3.45 -44.76 -15.06
CA VAL A 114 -4.30 -43.95 -15.93
C VAL A 114 -3.44 -43.41 -17.08
N PRO A 115 -3.65 -43.86 -18.33
CA PRO A 115 -2.98 -43.26 -19.48
C PRO A 115 -3.38 -41.80 -19.63
N CYS A 116 -2.44 -40.93 -19.96
CA CYS A 116 -2.71 -39.53 -20.23
C CYS A 116 -1.81 -38.97 -21.33
N THR A 117 -2.21 -37.84 -21.89
CA THR A 117 -1.38 -37.05 -22.77
C THR A 117 -0.90 -35.81 -22.06
N VAL A 118 0.37 -35.47 -22.25
CA VAL A 118 0.94 -34.23 -21.73
C VAL A 118 1.60 -33.45 -22.87
N GLU A 119 1.19 -32.19 -23.02
CA GLU A 119 1.81 -31.21 -23.89
C GLU A 119 2.78 -30.35 -23.06
N LEU A 120 4.06 -30.31 -23.47
CA LEU A 120 5.03 -29.38 -22.89
C LEU A 120 5.06 -28.08 -23.71
N LYS A 121 4.76 -26.96 -23.08
CA LYS A 121 4.89 -25.62 -23.66
C LYS A 121 6.18 -24.95 -23.20
N THR A 122 6.83 -24.25 -24.10
CA THR A 122 7.91 -23.34 -23.74
C THR A 122 7.31 -22.11 -23.06
N LEU A 123 7.99 -21.62 -22.03
CA LEU A 123 7.57 -20.42 -21.34
C LEU A 123 7.96 -19.19 -22.17
N GLU A 124 6.96 -18.60 -22.82
CA GLU A 124 7.13 -17.46 -23.71
C GLU A 124 7.08 -16.13 -22.95
N GLU A 125 7.79 -15.15 -23.48
CA GLU A 125 7.68 -13.76 -23.04
C GLU A 125 6.49 -13.08 -23.73
N THR A 126 5.68 -12.35 -22.96
CA THR A 126 4.56 -11.57 -23.50
C THR A 126 4.97 -10.12 -23.74
N LYS A 127 4.44 -9.54 -24.82
CA LYS A 127 4.54 -8.10 -25.11
C LYS A 127 3.67 -7.23 -24.19
N ARG A 128 2.76 -7.85 -23.43
CA ARG A 128 1.83 -7.15 -22.54
C ARG A 128 2.57 -6.69 -21.30
N THR A 129 2.22 -5.51 -20.81
CA THR A 129 2.79 -4.96 -19.57
C THR A 129 2.10 -5.56 -18.34
N LEU A 130 2.88 -5.91 -17.32
CA LEU A 130 2.36 -6.31 -16.00
C LEU A 130 2.13 -5.07 -15.15
N CYS A 131 0.90 -4.84 -14.69
CA CYS A 131 0.56 -3.74 -13.80
C CYS A 131 0.57 -4.24 -12.35
N ILE A 132 1.23 -3.51 -11.45
CA ILE A 132 1.36 -3.83 -10.03
C ILE A 132 0.92 -2.64 -9.19
N ASP A 133 -0.05 -2.87 -8.30
CA ASP A 133 -0.42 -1.94 -7.25
C ASP A 133 0.17 -2.42 -5.92
N PHE A 134 1.37 -1.91 -5.60
CA PHE A 134 2.08 -2.21 -4.37
C PHE A 134 1.55 -1.33 -3.24
N GLY A 135 0.57 -1.83 -2.49
CA GLY A 135 -0.08 -1.11 -1.39
C GLY A 135 0.52 -1.42 0.00
N THR A 136 0.28 -0.52 0.95
CA THR A 136 0.79 -0.63 2.33
C THR A 136 0.25 -1.87 3.05
N SER A 137 -1.01 -2.21 2.86
CA SER A 137 -1.63 -3.38 3.51
C SER A 137 -1.75 -4.57 2.58
N ASN A 138 -2.04 -4.33 1.30
CA ASN A 138 -2.23 -5.38 0.30
C ASN A 138 -1.62 -4.95 -1.03
N THR A 139 -1.22 -5.93 -1.83
CA THR A 139 -0.72 -5.78 -3.19
C THR A 139 -1.68 -6.46 -4.16
N THR A 140 -1.90 -5.84 -5.32
CA THR A 140 -2.65 -6.45 -6.43
C THR A 140 -1.85 -6.38 -7.71
N VAL A 141 -2.07 -7.33 -8.62
CA VAL A 141 -1.31 -7.45 -9.86
C VAL A 141 -2.19 -8.02 -10.96
N GLY A 142 -1.94 -7.58 -12.19
CA GLY A 142 -2.67 -8.07 -13.35
C GLY A 142 -2.18 -7.50 -14.67
N SER A 143 -2.77 -7.98 -15.75
CA SER A 143 -2.48 -7.55 -17.11
C SER A 143 -3.74 -7.68 -17.97
N TYR A 144 -3.60 -7.72 -19.29
CA TYR A 144 -4.73 -7.78 -20.19
C TYR A 144 -4.44 -8.61 -21.44
N GLY A 145 -5.44 -9.38 -21.87
CA GLY A 145 -5.36 -10.21 -23.06
C GLY A 145 -4.15 -11.15 -23.10
N VAL A 146 -3.68 -11.61 -21.95
CA VAL A 146 -2.53 -12.53 -21.84
C VAL A 146 -2.99 -13.96 -22.05
N SER A 147 -4.10 -14.36 -21.42
CA SER A 147 -4.65 -15.71 -21.60
C SER A 147 -5.39 -15.86 -22.94
N ASP A 148 -6.01 -14.78 -23.42
CA ASP A 148 -6.68 -14.72 -24.73
C ASP A 148 -6.51 -13.33 -25.35
N GLU A 149 -5.58 -13.22 -26.30
CA GLU A 149 -5.29 -11.98 -27.03
C GLU A 149 -6.50 -11.44 -27.82
N ALA A 150 -7.41 -12.31 -28.28
CA ALA A 150 -8.58 -11.90 -29.05
C ALA A 150 -9.67 -11.29 -28.16
N GLN A 151 -9.88 -11.84 -26.97
CA GLN A 151 -10.82 -11.30 -25.99
C GLN A 151 -10.32 -10.02 -25.35
N ASN A 152 -9.00 -9.93 -25.09
CA ASN A 152 -8.34 -8.70 -24.70
C ASN A 152 -8.96 -8.02 -23.46
N LYS A 153 -9.30 -8.86 -22.49
CA LYS A 153 -9.98 -8.49 -21.24
C LYS A 153 -8.96 -8.09 -20.18
N VAL A 154 -9.44 -7.37 -19.17
CA VAL A 154 -8.68 -7.12 -17.94
C VAL A 154 -8.60 -8.42 -17.16
N GLU A 155 -7.41 -8.78 -16.71
CA GLU A 155 -7.13 -10.03 -16.00
C GLU A 155 -6.32 -9.71 -14.74
N VAL A 156 -6.92 -9.94 -13.57
CA VAL A 156 -6.28 -9.74 -12.25
C VAL A 156 -5.91 -11.11 -11.69
N VAL A 157 -4.70 -11.23 -11.13
CA VAL A 157 -4.17 -12.48 -10.60
C VAL A 157 -4.93 -12.92 -9.35
N ASP A 158 -5.18 -14.23 -9.24
CA ASP A 158 -5.66 -14.87 -8.02
C ASP A 158 -4.48 -15.36 -7.16
N PHE A 159 -4.56 -15.12 -5.86
CA PHE A 159 -3.65 -15.61 -4.83
C PHE A 159 -4.37 -16.64 -3.96
N GLU A 160 -3.65 -17.68 -3.56
CA GLU A 160 -4.16 -18.72 -2.65
C GLU A 160 -4.12 -18.20 -1.21
N ASP A 161 -5.28 -18.21 -0.53
CA ASP A 161 -5.44 -17.87 0.87
C ASP A 161 -5.57 -19.17 1.67
N HIS A 162 -4.47 -19.53 2.33
CA HIS A 162 -4.36 -20.73 3.17
C HIS A 162 -4.67 -20.44 4.65
N THR A 163 -5.20 -19.26 5.00
CA THR A 163 -5.33 -18.82 6.39
C THR A 163 -6.48 -19.43 7.20
N GLY A 164 -7.26 -20.32 6.58
CA GLY A 164 -8.36 -21.04 7.22
C GLY A 164 -8.47 -22.47 6.73
N ASP A 165 -9.50 -23.20 7.17
CA ASP A 165 -9.66 -24.64 6.93
C ASP A 165 -9.69 -25.05 5.44
N THR A 166 -10.10 -24.12 4.57
CA THR A 166 -10.20 -24.34 3.13
C THR A 166 -9.45 -23.26 2.37
N VAL A 167 -8.72 -23.65 1.32
CA VAL A 167 -8.04 -22.71 0.43
C VAL A 167 -9.07 -21.90 -0.36
N VAL A 168 -8.92 -20.57 -0.33
CA VAL A 168 -9.77 -19.64 -1.08
C VAL A 168 -8.93 -18.75 -1.98
N TYR A 169 -9.42 -18.44 -3.18
CA TYR A 169 -8.74 -17.51 -4.08
C TYR A 169 -9.11 -16.05 -3.81
N ARG A 170 -8.09 -15.20 -3.73
CA ARG A 170 -8.22 -13.76 -3.45
C ARG A 170 -7.47 -12.96 -4.49
N LYS A 171 -8.05 -11.84 -4.93
CA LYS A 171 -7.39 -10.88 -5.85
C LYS A 171 -6.38 -9.94 -5.17
N MET A 172 -6.22 -10.05 -3.85
CA MET A 172 -5.35 -9.19 -3.05
C MET A 172 -4.42 -10.07 -2.23
N LEU A 173 -3.13 -9.79 -2.30
CA LEU A 173 -2.11 -10.43 -1.48
C LEU A 173 -1.78 -9.51 -0.29
N PRO A 174 -1.79 -9.98 0.96
CA PRO A 174 -1.30 -9.19 2.09
C PRO A 174 0.17 -8.79 1.91
N THR A 175 0.49 -7.53 2.18
CA THR A 175 1.87 -7.03 2.05
C THR A 175 2.67 -7.36 3.32
N VAL A 176 3.01 -8.65 3.47
CA VAL A 176 3.66 -9.23 4.66
C VAL A 176 4.81 -10.15 4.26
N ILE A 177 5.92 -10.08 5.01
CA ILE A 177 7.09 -10.97 4.88
C ILE A 177 7.31 -11.70 6.21
N TYR A 178 7.58 -13.00 6.15
CA TYR A 178 8.04 -13.83 7.26
C TYR A 178 9.41 -14.43 6.91
N VAL A 179 10.37 -14.36 7.83
CA VAL A 179 11.72 -14.95 7.65
C VAL A 179 11.70 -16.40 8.12
N ASP A 180 11.68 -17.35 7.19
CA ASP A 180 11.59 -18.79 7.51
C ASP A 180 12.91 -19.33 8.04
N ARG A 181 14.00 -19.10 7.31
CA ARG A 181 15.30 -19.68 7.63
C ARG A 181 16.44 -18.82 7.12
N ILE A 182 17.51 -18.74 7.92
CA ILE A 182 18.78 -18.11 7.56
C ILE A 182 19.86 -19.20 7.59
N GLU A 183 20.30 -19.64 6.41
CA GLU A 183 21.36 -20.64 6.27
C GLU A 183 22.69 -19.97 5.88
N ARG A 184 23.79 -20.50 6.39
CA ARG A 184 25.14 -20.04 6.05
C ARG A 184 25.92 -21.19 5.45
N ASP A 185 26.45 -20.99 4.26
CA ASP A 185 27.32 -21.98 3.65
C ASP A 185 28.73 -21.96 4.29
N GLU A 186 29.55 -22.96 3.95
CA GLU A 186 30.92 -23.09 4.45
C GLU A 186 31.84 -21.91 4.04
N ARG A 187 31.44 -21.13 3.02
CA ARG A 187 32.16 -19.96 2.51
C ARG A 187 31.69 -18.66 3.16
N GLY A 188 30.70 -18.73 4.05
CA GLY A 188 30.12 -17.59 4.75
C GLY A 188 29.06 -16.83 3.96
N SER A 189 28.64 -17.33 2.79
CA SER A 189 27.49 -16.81 2.05
C SER A 189 26.21 -17.11 2.83
N VAL A 190 25.29 -16.15 2.85
CA VAL A 190 24.02 -16.29 3.59
C VAL A 190 22.89 -16.44 2.59
N ASP A 191 22.14 -17.53 2.72
CA ASP A 191 20.89 -17.74 2.00
C ASP A 191 19.71 -17.58 2.96
N ILE A 192 18.67 -16.90 2.51
CA ILE A 192 17.52 -16.57 3.35
C ILE A 192 16.25 -16.97 2.63
N THR A 193 15.47 -17.84 3.27
CA THR A 193 14.16 -18.26 2.78
C THR A 193 13.07 -17.44 3.45
N TYR A 194 12.03 -17.11 2.69
CA TYR A 194 10.91 -16.29 3.13
C TYR A 194 9.57 -16.90 2.75
N SER A 195 8.57 -16.62 3.58
CA SER A 195 7.16 -16.78 3.26
C SER A 195 6.54 -15.40 3.05
N PHE A 196 5.56 -15.30 2.15
CA PHE A 196 4.97 -14.03 1.75
C PHE A 196 3.45 -14.06 1.82
N GLY A 197 2.83 -12.90 2.08
CA GLY A 197 1.39 -12.74 2.05
C GLY A 197 0.62 -13.72 2.92
N TYR A 198 -0.25 -14.54 2.33
CA TYR A 198 -1.07 -15.50 3.08
C TYR A 198 -0.23 -16.60 3.74
N ASP A 199 0.87 -17.05 3.12
CA ASP A 199 1.79 -18.02 3.71
C ASP A 199 2.48 -17.43 4.96
N ALA A 200 2.92 -16.18 4.86
CA ALA A 200 3.50 -15.45 5.99
C ALA A 200 2.48 -15.28 7.13
N LEU A 201 1.22 -14.98 6.82
CA LEU A 201 0.15 -14.88 7.82
C LEU A 201 -0.16 -16.23 8.45
N GLN A 202 -0.17 -17.31 7.67
CA GLN A 202 -0.38 -18.66 8.20
C GLN A 202 0.72 -19.04 9.19
N LYS A 203 1.99 -18.77 8.86
CA LYS A 203 3.13 -18.95 9.78
C LYS A 203 2.95 -18.20 11.11
N VAL A 204 2.46 -16.97 11.06
CA VAL A 204 2.15 -16.18 12.26
C VAL A 204 1.03 -16.83 13.08
N ILE A 205 -0.01 -17.35 12.42
CA ILE A 205 -1.13 -18.06 13.06
C ILE A 205 -0.65 -19.36 13.70
N ASP A 206 0.14 -20.18 12.99
CA ASP A 206 0.67 -21.46 13.46
C ASP A 206 1.53 -21.29 14.72
N HIS A 207 2.27 -20.19 14.80
CA HIS A 207 3.07 -19.81 15.96
C HIS A 207 2.29 -19.05 17.03
N ASP A 208 0.96 -19.02 16.95
CA ASP A 208 0.09 -18.37 17.92
C ASP A 208 0.47 -16.90 18.16
N TYR A 209 0.84 -16.18 17.09
CA TYR A 209 1.29 -14.77 17.07
C TYR A 209 2.53 -14.50 17.92
N ASP A 210 3.24 -15.56 18.27
CA ASP A 210 4.32 -15.56 19.22
C ASP A 210 5.66 -15.90 18.55
N THR A 211 5.90 -15.19 17.43
CA THR A 211 7.00 -15.52 16.52
C THR A 211 8.35 -15.07 17.08
N VAL A 212 9.32 -15.99 17.06
CA VAL A 212 10.74 -15.68 17.26
C VAL A 212 11.34 -15.09 15.98
N ALA A 213 10.88 -15.59 14.83
CA ALA A 213 11.24 -15.05 13.53
C ALA A 213 10.77 -13.61 13.33
N SER A 214 11.52 -12.88 12.51
CA SER A 214 11.16 -11.54 12.06
C SER A 214 9.98 -11.58 11.10
N VAL A 215 9.02 -10.69 11.35
CA VAL A 215 7.81 -10.53 10.52
C VAL A 215 7.64 -9.06 10.23
N PHE A 216 7.44 -8.72 8.96
CA PHE A 216 7.36 -7.34 8.51
C PHE A 216 6.01 -7.06 7.85
N TYR A 217 5.40 -5.96 8.29
CA TYR A 217 4.15 -5.40 7.76
C TYR A 217 4.43 -4.01 7.21
N GLU A 218 3.55 -3.51 6.33
CA GLU A 218 3.64 -2.13 5.81
C GLU A 218 4.94 -1.79 5.07
N ILE A 219 5.62 -2.76 4.47
CA ILE A 219 6.95 -2.61 3.84
C ILE A 219 7.01 -1.56 2.71
N LYS A 220 5.87 -1.19 2.11
CA LYS A 220 5.77 -0.06 1.15
C LYS A 220 6.31 1.24 1.77
N ARG A 221 6.16 1.43 3.09
CA ARG A 221 6.63 2.63 3.80
C ARG A 221 8.14 2.85 3.70
N TRP A 222 8.91 1.79 3.41
CA TRP A 222 10.36 1.87 3.28
C TRP A 222 10.86 2.23 1.88
N ILE A 223 9.97 2.42 0.90
CA ILE A 223 10.37 2.66 -0.50
C ILE A 223 11.25 3.90 -0.69
N ASN A 224 11.10 4.92 0.18
CA ASN A 224 11.94 6.12 0.16
C ASN A 224 13.23 5.99 1.00
N ASN A 225 13.40 4.89 1.75
CA ASN A 225 14.57 4.60 2.57
C ASN A 225 15.11 3.19 2.27
N LEU A 226 15.49 2.93 1.02
CA LEU A 226 15.94 1.61 0.58
C LEU A 226 17.23 1.14 1.27
N ASP A 227 18.09 2.07 1.68
CA ASP A 227 19.38 1.77 2.31
C ASP A 227 19.27 1.54 3.84
N GLY A 228 18.06 1.69 4.41
CA GLY A 228 17.79 1.33 5.80
C GLY A 228 18.04 -0.15 6.06
N ILE A 229 18.58 -0.47 7.24
CA ILE A 229 18.98 -1.83 7.62
C ILE A 229 18.10 -2.32 8.77
N GLU A 230 17.59 -3.55 8.62
CA GLU A 230 16.85 -4.28 9.63
C GLU A 230 17.66 -5.45 10.17
N ASP A 231 17.57 -5.69 11.48
CA ASP A 231 18.09 -6.89 12.13
C ASP A 231 17.01 -7.99 12.03
N ILE A 232 17.31 -9.07 11.31
CA ILE A 232 16.40 -10.21 11.14
C ILE A 232 16.83 -11.44 11.94
N SER A 233 15.83 -12.23 12.33
CA SER A 233 16.03 -13.59 12.84
C SER A 233 15.05 -14.59 12.24
N ASP A 234 15.47 -15.86 12.18
CA ASP A 234 14.60 -16.99 11.84
C ASP A 234 14.05 -17.70 13.11
N GLU A 235 13.34 -18.81 12.91
CA GLU A 235 12.73 -19.61 14.00
C GLU A 235 13.77 -20.30 14.89
N ASP A 236 14.93 -20.66 14.33
CA ASP A 236 16.05 -21.27 15.04
C ASP A 236 16.90 -20.25 15.83
N GLY A 237 16.62 -18.95 15.65
CA GLY A 237 17.29 -17.85 16.32
C GLY A 237 18.59 -17.39 15.64
N ASN A 238 18.86 -17.86 14.43
CA ASN A 238 19.93 -17.33 13.59
C ASN A 238 19.65 -15.86 13.27
N LYS A 239 20.70 -15.06 13.10
CA LYS A 239 20.57 -13.61 12.87
C LYS A 239 21.33 -13.14 11.65
N TYR A 240 20.77 -12.12 10.99
CA TYR A 240 21.38 -11.44 9.87
C TYR A 240 20.94 -9.97 9.80
N LYS A 241 21.68 -9.15 9.04
CA LYS A 241 21.35 -7.75 8.77
C LYS A 241 21.03 -7.60 7.30
N ILE A 242 19.86 -7.05 7.00
CA ILE A 242 19.36 -6.95 5.63
C ILE A 242 18.87 -5.54 5.31
N SER A 243 19.03 -5.10 4.07
CA SER A 243 18.52 -3.80 3.63
C SER A 243 17.03 -3.84 3.34
N HIS A 244 16.33 -2.70 3.50
CA HIS A 244 14.95 -2.55 3.05
C HIS A 244 14.81 -2.86 1.56
N LYS A 245 15.81 -2.47 0.75
CA LYS A 245 15.89 -2.78 -0.68
C LYS A 245 15.72 -4.28 -0.94
N GLU A 246 16.50 -5.10 -0.25
CA GLU A 246 16.48 -6.56 -0.44
C GLU A 246 15.13 -7.15 -0.02
N LEU A 247 14.58 -6.76 1.13
CA LEU A 247 13.27 -7.25 1.59
C LEU A 247 12.13 -6.88 0.62
N ILE A 248 12.08 -5.62 0.17
CA ILE A 248 11.06 -5.18 -0.80
C ILE A 248 11.23 -5.94 -2.13
N LYS A 249 12.46 -6.10 -2.60
CA LYS A 249 12.75 -6.81 -3.86
C LYS A 249 12.29 -8.26 -3.78
N GLN A 250 12.60 -8.98 -2.70
CA GLN A 250 12.16 -10.37 -2.49
C GLN A 250 10.64 -10.51 -2.54
N TYR A 251 9.91 -9.59 -1.88
CA TYR A 251 8.45 -9.57 -1.92
C TYR A 251 7.90 -9.29 -3.34
N LEU A 252 8.45 -8.30 -4.05
CA LEU A 252 7.99 -7.97 -5.40
C LEU A 252 8.34 -9.08 -6.41
N ASP A 253 9.51 -9.72 -6.27
CA ASP A 253 9.91 -10.86 -7.08
C ASP A 253 8.95 -12.05 -6.88
N TYR A 254 8.46 -12.28 -5.65
CA TYR A 254 7.39 -13.25 -5.38
C TYR A 254 6.07 -12.87 -6.07
N VAL A 255 5.66 -11.60 -6.00
CA VAL A 255 4.44 -11.11 -6.65
C VAL A 255 4.51 -11.30 -8.17
N ILE A 256 5.62 -10.90 -8.80
CA ILE A 256 5.85 -11.06 -10.24
C ILE A 256 5.88 -12.54 -10.62
N SER A 257 6.62 -13.37 -9.88
CA SER A 257 6.71 -14.80 -10.14
C SER A 257 5.35 -15.49 -10.00
N THR A 258 4.49 -15.03 -9.08
CA THR A 258 3.12 -15.53 -8.93
C THR A 258 2.24 -15.11 -10.11
N ALA A 259 2.37 -13.88 -10.61
CA ALA A 259 1.68 -13.46 -11.83
C ALA A 259 2.16 -14.24 -13.06
N GLU A 260 3.46 -14.46 -13.21
CA GLU A 260 4.03 -15.24 -14.32
C GLU A 260 3.57 -16.71 -14.30
N ARG A 261 3.41 -17.29 -13.10
CA ARG A 261 2.78 -18.61 -12.92
C ARG A 261 1.32 -18.58 -13.35
N PHE A 262 0.53 -17.64 -12.83
CA PHE A 262 -0.89 -17.48 -13.14
C PHE A 262 -1.16 -17.34 -14.65
N PHE A 263 -0.33 -16.56 -15.34
CA PHE A 263 -0.46 -16.34 -16.79
C PHE A 263 0.28 -17.37 -17.64
N GLN A 264 1.14 -18.20 -17.03
CA GLN A 264 2.11 -19.07 -17.71
C GLN A 264 2.92 -18.32 -18.79
N LYS A 265 3.33 -17.08 -18.52
CA LYS A 265 4.12 -16.21 -19.41
C LYS A 265 5.14 -15.42 -18.62
N ARG A 266 6.26 -15.04 -19.25
CA ARG A 266 7.21 -14.06 -18.69
C ARG A 266 6.83 -12.64 -19.08
N PHE A 267 7.04 -11.69 -18.18
CA PHE A 267 6.83 -10.26 -18.45
C PHE A 267 8.18 -9.53 -18.52
N ALA A 268 8.37 -8.71 -19.56
CA ALA A 268 9.54 -7.85 -19.68
C ALA A 268 9.29 -6.44 -19.13
N THR A 269 8.05 -5.97 -19.19
CA THR A 269 7.67 -4.58 -18.88
C THR A 269 6.78 -4.52 -17.66
N LEU A 270 7.12 -3.66 -16.70
CA LEU A 270 6.40 -3.45 -15.46
C LEU A 270 5.85 -2.03 -15.38
N HIS A 271 4.56 -1.93 -15.05
CA HIS A 271 3.89 -0.71 -14.62
C HIS A 271 3.63 -0.79 -13.12
N PHE A 272 3.96 0.28 -12.40
CA PHE A 272 3.58 0.42 -11.01
C PHE A 272 2.67 1.63 -10.86
N THR A 273 1.56 1.44 -10.14
CA THR A 273 0.87 2.59 -9.54
C THR A 273 1.71 3.13 -8.41
N ALA A 274 1.76 4.46 -8.31
CA ALA A 274 2.54 5.12 -7.28
C ALA A 274 1.68 6.12 -6.50
N PRO A 275 2.04 6.42 -5.24
CA PRO A 275 1.39 7.48 -4.49
C PRO A 275 1.52 8.81 -5.24
N VAL A 276 0.44 9.61 -5.27
CA VAL A 276 0.38 10.87 -6.03
C VAL A 276 1.56 11.79 -5.68
N LYS A 277 1.86 11.93 -4.39
CA LYS A 277 2.91 12.83 -3.88
C LYS A 277 4.34 12.38 -4.21
N LEU A 278 4.54 11.07 -4.40
CA LEU A 278 5.86 10.42 -4.41
C LEU A 278 6.12 9.66 -5.71
N LYS A 279 5.32 9.89 -6.76
CA LYS A 279 5.36 9.12 -8.00
C LYS A 279 6.77 8.97 -8.57
N LYS A 280 7.50 10.08 -8.69
CA LYS A 280 8.86 10.06 -9.22
C LYS A 280 9.82 9.29 -8.32
N SER A 281 9.90 9.63 -7.03
CA SER A 281 10.84 8.96 -6.10
C SER A 281 10.53 7.48 -5.96
N PHE A 282 9.25 7.11 -5.94
CA PHE A 282 8.78 5.73 -5.93
C PHE A 282 9.24 4.96 -7.17
N LEU A 283 9.01 5.49 -8.37
CA LEU A 283 9.40 4.81 -9.61
C LEU A 283 10.91 4.75 -9.78
N ASP A 284 11.64 5.79 -9.38
CA ASP A 284 13.11 5.81 -9.39
C ASP A 284 13.68 4.77 -8.41
N ALA A 285 13.07 4.62 -7.21
CA ALA A 285 13.42 3.59 -6.24
C ALA A 285 13.21 2.19 -6.82
N VAL A 286 12.05 1.92 -7.44
CA VAL A 286 11.76 0.63 -8.09
C VAL A 286 12.72 0.34 -9.25
N LYS A 287 13.01 1.34 -10.08
CA LYS A 287 14.03 1.21 -11.15
C LYS A 287 15.41 0.88 -10.60
N LYS A 288 15.84 1.54 -9.52
CA LYS A 288 17.11 1.26 -8.85
C LYS A 288 17.17 -0.18 -8.31
N MET A 289 16.03 -0.76 -7.93
CA MET A 289 15.96 -2.17 -7.49
C MET A 289 16.16 -3.16 -8.64
N TYR A 290 15.62 -2.89 -9.83
CA TYR A 290 15.65 -3.85 -10.96
C TYR A 290 16.73 -3.57 -12.03
N ASN A 291 17.36 -2.39 -11.99
CA ASN A 291 18.53 -2.05 -12.82
C ASN A 291 19.86 -2.22 -12.07
N ASP A 292 19.84 -2.92 -10.92
CA ASP A 292 21.06 -3.27 -10.20
C ASP A 292 21.84 -4.34 -10.98
N GLU A 293 23.17 -4.20 -11.04
CA GLU A 293 24.07 -5.10 -11.75
C GLU A 293 24.06 -6.53 -11.18
N PHE A 294 23.56 -6.70 -9.96
CA PHE A 294 23.38 -8.00 -9.29
C PHE A 294 21.98 -8.61 -9.46
N SER A 295 21.09 -7.99 -10.24
CA SER A 295 19.75 -8.56 -10.47
C SER A 295 19.80 -9.65 -11.54
N ASP A 296 19.37 -10.87 -11.18
CA ASP A 296 19.24 -12.00 -12.13
C ASP A 296 18.27 -11.72 -13.28
N ARG A 297 17.42 -10.69 -13.12
CA ARG A 297 16.46 -10.22 -14.12
C ARG A 297 16.43 -8.71 -14.20
N THR A 298 16.44 -8.22 -15.43
CA THR A 298 16.21 -6.82 -15.75
C THR A 298 14.80 -6.65 -16.29
N TYR A 299 13.99 -5.79 -15.66
CA TYR A 299 12.68 -5.42 -16.15
C TYR A 299 12.68 -3.98 -16.66
N GLN A 300 11.96 -3.71 -17.74
CA GLN A 300 11.66 -2.35 -18.15
C GLN A 300 10.54 -1.78 -17.26
N VAL A 301 10.92 -1.02 -16.23
CA VAL A 301 9.95 -0.29 -15.41
C VAL A 301 9.55 1.00 -16.13
N LEU A 302 8.25 1.16 -16.40
CA LEU A 302 7.70 2.32 -17.11
C LEU A 302 8.04 3.65 -16.41
N SER A 303 8.24 4.69 -17.22
CA SER A 303 8.63 6.02 -16.73
C SER A 303 7.48 6.80 -16.09
N GLU A 304 7.78 7.93 -15.45
CA GLU A 304 6.78 8.77 -14.78
C GLU A 304 5.66 9.25 -15.73
N SER A 305 5.99 9.50 -17.00
CA SER A 305 5.02 9.90 -18.03
C SER A 305 4.19 8.74 -18.57
N GLU A 306 4.60 7.50 -18.30
CA GLU A 306 3.95 6.29 -18.81
C GLU A 306 3.20 5.53 -17.72
N SER A 307 3.57 5.74 -16.46
CA SER A 307 2.91 5.16 -15.30
C SER A 307 1.79 6.06 -14.79
N LEU A 308 0.83 5.49 -14.05
CA LEU A 308 -0.24 6.24 -13.41
C LEU A 308 0.08 6.40 -11.92
N ASP A 309 -0.39 7.48 -11.31
CA ASP A 309 -0.58 7.46 -9.86
C ASP A 309 -1.89 6.74 -9.51
N GLU A 310 -2.00 6.33 -8.24
CA GLU A 310 -3.15 5.60 -7.70
C GLU A 310 -4.48 6.36 -7.92
N GLY A 311 -4.47 7.69 -7.75
CA GLY A 311 -5.63 8.54 -7.97
C GLY A 311 -6.12 8.50 -9.42
N ILE A 312 -5.23 8.74 -10.39
CA ILE A 312 -5.57 8.69 -11.83
C ILE A 312 -6.04 7.30 -12.22
N ALA A 313 -5.44 6.24 -11.69
CA ALA A 313 -5.87 4.88 -12.01
C ALA A 313 -7.35 4.67 -11.68
N VAL A 314 -7.81 5.13 -10.51
CA VAL A 314 -9.22 5.11 -10.12
C VAL A 314 -10.08 6.01 -11.04
N VAL A 315 -9.60 7.20 -11.43
CA VAL A 315 -10.29 8.07 -12.42
C VAL A 315 -10.46 7.31 -13.74
N TYR A 316 -9.41 6.70 -14.25
CA TYR A 316 -9.41 6.03 -15.54
C TYR A 316 -10.38 4.84 -15.53
N GLN A 317 -10.43 4.09 -14.43
CA GLN A 317 -11.40 3.03 -14.25
C GLN A 317 -12.85 3.54 -14.31
N HIS A 318 -13.13 4.68 -13.69
CA HIS A 318 -14.44 5.32 -13.77
C HIS A 318 -14.77 5.76 -15.21
N ILE A 319 -13.83 6.45 -15.88
CA ILE A 319 -13.99 6.90 -17.27
C ILE A 319 -14.24 5.71 -18.20
N ALA A 320 -13.47 4.62 -18.06
CA ALA A 320 -13.62 3.43 -18.88
C ALA A 320 -15.01 2.79 -18.73
N LYS A 321 -15.56 2.73 -17.50
CA LYS A 321 -16.92 2.26 -17.24
C LYS A 321 -17.97 3.19 -17.88
N GLU A 322 -17.80 4.50 -17.78
CA GLU A 322 -18.71 5.46 -18.43
C GLU A 322 -18.65 5.36 -19.95
N LEU A 323 -17.47 5.16 -20.53
CA LEU A 323 -17.28 4.94 -21.97
C LEU A 323 -17.97 3.66 -22.47
N GLU A 324 -17.92 2.58 -21.69
CA GLU A 324 -18.66 1.35 -21.98
C GLU A 324 -20.18 1.59 -21.93
N ASN A 325 -20.65 2.31 -20.91
CA ASN A 325 -22.06 2.70 -20.77
C ASN A 325 -22.53 3.61 -21.91
N GLU A 326 -21.69 4.55 -22.36
CA GLU A 326 -21.96 5.40 -23.51
C GLU A 326 -22.11 4.61 -24.81
N LYS A 327 -21.25 3.62 -25.07
CA LYS A 327 -21.38 2.72 -26.24
C LYS A 327 -22.74 2.02 -26.24
N ILE A 328 -23.17 1.52 -25.08
CA ILE A 328 -24.47 0.88 -24.91
C ILE A 328 -25.61 1.89 -25.18
N ARG A 329 -25.53 3.11 -24.63
CA ARG A 329 -26.54 4.17 -24.85
C ARG A 329 -26.60 4.63 -26.32
N LYS A 330 -25.46 4.75 -27.00
CA LYS A 330 -25.39 5.09 -28.43
C LYS A 330 -26.01 3.99 -29.29
N SER A 331 -25.79 2.72 -28.95
CA SER A 331 -26.45 1.58 -29.61
C SER A 331 -27.99 1.59 -29.43
N GLN A 332 -28.49 2.34 -28.44
CA GLN A 332 -29.91 2.55 -28.14
C GLN A 332 -30.44 3.91 -28.63
N GLY A 333 -29.70 4.64 -29.48
CA GLY A 333 -30.17 5.86 -30.16
C GLY A 333 -29.93 7.19 -29.43
N ALA A 334 -29.15 7.22 -28.35
CA ALA A 334 -28.82 8.48 -27.65
C ALA A 334 -27.52 9.12 -28.20
N THR A 335 -27.59 10.38 -28.66
CA THR A 335 -26.49 11.09 -29.35
C THR A 335 -26.12 12.42 -28.67
N LYS A 336 -25.84 12.42 -27.35
CA LYS A 336 -25.25 13.60 -26.69
C LYS A 336 -23.72 13.52 -26.66
N LYS A 337 -23.06 14.61 -27.03
CA LYS A 337 -21.65 14.86 -26.69
C LYS A 337 -21.54 15.05 -25.18
N SER A 338 -20.57 14.39 -24.56
CA SER A 338 -20.32 14.51 -23.12
C SER A 338 -19.50 15.78 -22.88
N PRO A 339 -20.01 16.77 -22.13
CA PRO A 339 -19.23 17.95 -21.75
C PRO A 339 -18.05 17.55 -20.86
N ALA A 340 -17.10 18.46 -20.66
CA ALA A 340 -16.06 18.26 -19.65
C ALA A 340 -16.72 17.97 -18.28
N GLN A 341 -16.24 16.94 -17.61
CA GLN A 341 -16.77 16.51 -16.31
C GLN A 341 -15.72 16.69 -15.24
N ASN A 342 -16.11 17.31 -14.12
CA ASN A 342 -15.30 17.42 -12.94
C ASN A 342 -15.55 16.20 -12.05
N ILE A 343 -14.48 15.57 -11.57
CA ILE A 343 -14.48 14.44 -10.64
C ILE A 343 -13.61 14.79 -9.44
N LEU A 344 -14.11 14.47 -8.24
CA LEU A 344 -13.32 14.46 -7.01
C LEU A 344 -13.24 13.00 -6.52
N ILE A 345 -12.03 12.48 -6.44
CA ILE A 345 -11.73 11.16 -5.93
C ILE A 345 -11.14 11.28 -4.54
N ILE A 346 -11.74 10.58 -3.59
CA ILE A 346 -11.13 10.35 -2.28
C ILE A 346 -10.85 8.87 -2.17
N ASP A 347 -9.58 8.51 -1.98
CA ASP A 347 -9.17 7.13 -1.74
C ASP A 347 -8.65 6.97 -0.32
N CYS A 348 -9.40 6.27 0.53
CA CYS A 348 -8.96 5.95 1.90
C CYS A 348 -8.49 4.49 1.96
N GLY A 349 -7.20 4.31 1.71
CA GLY A 349 -6.51 3.02 1.71
C GLY A 349 -6.19 2.50 3.12
N GLY A 350 -5.23 1.57 3.20
CA GLY A 350 -4.81 0.96 4.47
C GLY A 350 -4.05 1.92 5.39
N GLY A 351 -3.14 2.72 4.83
CA GLY A 351 -2.27 3.61 5.61
C GLY A 351 -2.36 5.10 5.24
N THR A 352 -3.01 5.44 4.12
CA THR A 352 -3.06 6.79 3.55
C THR A 352 -4.47 7.13 3.08
N THR A 353 -4.78 8.42 3.04
CA THR A 353 -5.98 8.96 2.41
C THR A 353 -5.58 10.00 1.38
N ASP A 354 -5.84 9.73 0.12
CA ASP A 354 -5.49 10.61 -1.00
C ASP A 354 -6.73 11.32 -1.55
N LEU A 355 -6.56 12.59 -1.93
CA LEU A 355 -7.57 13.40 -2.59
C LEU A 355 -7.05 13.81 -3.97
N ALA A 356 -7.84 13.56 -5.00
CA ALA A 356 -7.54 13.99 -6.36
C ALA A 356 -8.76 14.67 -6.98
N ARG A 357 -8.61 15.93 -7.39
CA ARG A 357 -9.59 16.60 -8.24
C ARG A 357 -9.11 16.56 -9.69
N CYS A 358 -10.01 16.19 -10.58
CA CYS A 358 -9.73 15.96 -11.97
C CYS A 358 -10.87 16.50 -12.84
N THR A 359 -10.55 17.18 -13.93
CA THR A 359 -11.47 17.44 -15.03
C THR A 359 -11.08 16.54 -16.19
N TYR A 360 -12.03 15.79 -16.75
CA TYR A 360 -11.78 15.03 -17.97
C TYR A 360 -12.72 15.43 -19.10
N GLN A 361 -12.21 15.35 -20.32
CA GLN A 361 -12.97 15.57 -21.53
C GLN A 361 -12.55 14.54 -22.57
N ILE A 362 -13.54 13.98 -23.26
CA ILE A 362 -13.29 13.12 -24.41
C ILE A 362 -13.57 13.94 -25.66
N SER A 363 -12.55 14.11 -26.48
CA SER A 363 -12.62 14.78 -27.77
C SER A 363 -12.37 13.77 -28.89
N GLU A 364 -12.74 14.12 -30.11
CA GLU A 364 -12.46 13.35 -31.31
C GLU A 364 -11.71 14.28 -32.25
N ASN A 365 -10.51 13.88 -32.68
CA ASN A 365 -9.69 14.69 -33.56
C ASN A 365 -10.19 14.62 -35.02
N GLN A 366 -9.59 15.39 -35.92
CA GLN A 366 -10.02 15.48 -37.32
C GLN A 366 -9.88 14.15 -38.09
N GLU A 367 -9.07 13.22 -37.59
CA GLU A 367 -8.82 11.89 -38.17
C GLU A 367 -9.71 10.79 -37.55
N GLY A 368 -10.61 11.16 -36.61
CA GLY A 368 -11.53 10.23 -35.95
C GLY A 368 -10.92 9.49 -34.75
N HIS A 369 -9.70 9.82 -34.32
CA HIS A 369 -9.13 9.28 -33.09
C HIS A 369 -9.72 9.98 -31.87
N ARG A 370 -10.09 9.19 -30.86
CA ARG A 370 -10.61 9.70 -29.60
C ARG A 370 -9.45 10.07 -28.68
N GLN A 371 -9.39 11.33 -28.28
CA GLN A 371 -8.43 11.83 -27.29
C GLN A 371 -9.14 11.95 -25.94
N LEU A 372 -8.46 11.54 -24.88
CA LEU A 372 -8.94 11.66 -23.51
C LEU A 372 -8.03 12.65 -22.77
N ASP A 373 -8.49 13.88 -22.63
CA ASP A 373 -7.80 14.90 -21.87
C ASP A 373 -8.18 14.77 -20.39
N ILE A 374 -7.20 14.56 -19.53
CA ILE A 374 -7.34 14.48 -18.07
C ILE A 374 -6.51 15.62 -17.49
N THR A 375 -7.14 16.58 -16.82
CA THR A 375 -6.46 17.67 -16.12
C THR A 375 -6.65 17.50 -14.62
N MET A 376 -5.56 17.34 -13.88
CA MET A 376 -5.59 17.21 -12.43
C MET A 376 -5.24 18.53 -11.75
N SER A 377 -5.86 18.79 -10.60
CA SER A 377 -5.35 19.74 -9.63
C SER A 377 -4.75 19.00 -8.44
N SER A 378 -3.60 19.46 -7.96
CA SER A 378 -3.02 18.94 -6.72
C SER A 378 -3.95 19.28 -5.56
N GLU A 379 -4.40 18.28 -4.81
CA GLU A 379 -5.19 18.50 -3.59
C GLU A 379 -4.45 17.93 -2.37
N ASN A 380 -4.85 18.38 -1.18
CA ASN A 380 -4.23 17.94 0.06
C ASN A 380 -4.74 16.55 0.46
N GLY A 381 -3.83 15.62 0.78
CA GLY A 381 -4.14 14.28 1.30
C GLY A 381 -3.46 14.04 2.65
N ASP A 382 -3.83 12.95 3.35
CA ASP A 382 -3.26 12.56 4.65
C ASP A 382 -2.45 11.25 4.54
N SER A 383 -1.13 11.39 4.58
CA SER A 383 -0.16 10.29 4.49
C SER A 383 -0.15 9.36 5.72
N ASN A 384 -0.87 9.71 6.80
CA ASN A 384 -0.85 8.99 8.08
C ASN A 384 -2.25 8.62 8.59
N PHE A 385 -3.29 8.71 7.75
CA PHE A 385 -4.64 8.26 8.08
C PHE A 385 -5.17 7.27 7.05
N GLY A 386 -5.54 6.08 7.49
CA GLY A 386 -6.22 5.07 6.69
C GLY A 386 -6.89 4.00 7.56
N GLY A 387 -7.16 2.83 6.98
CA GLY A 387 -7.79 1.70 7.66
C GLY A 387 -7.04 1.19 8.90
N ASN A 388 -5.72 1.39 8.97
CA ASN A 388 -4.90 1.00 10.13
C ASN A 388 -5.16 1.91 11.34
N ASN A 389 -5.46 3.19 11.14
CA ASN A 389 -5.87 4.10 12.21
C ASN A 389 -7.21 3.68 12.82
N ILE A 390 -8.15 3.26 11.96
CA ILE A 390 -9.45 2.73 12.37
C ILE A 390 -9.27 1.46 13.20
N THR A 391 -8.41 0.54 12.73
CA THR A 391 -8.06 -0.69 13.45
C THR A 391 -7.49 -0.38 14.83
N PHE A 392 -6.56 0.58 14.90
CA PHE A 392 -5.95 0.98 16.16
C PHE A 392 -6.95 1.58 17.15
N ARG A 393 -7.89 2.43 16.70
CA ARG A 393 -8.97 2.95 17.56
C ARG A 393 -9.83 1.84 18.16
N ILE A 394 -10.19 0.85 17.34
CA ILE A 394 -10.95 -0.31 17.80
C ILE A 394 -10.13 -1.13 18.81
N LEU A 395 -8.83 -1.33 18.57
CA LEU A 395 -7.92 -1.98 19.53
C LEU A 395 -7.88 -1.24 20.88
N GLN A 396 -7.77 0.09 20.86
CA GLN A 396 -7.78 0.91 22.08
C GLN A 396 -9.10 0.71 22.86
N MET A 397 -10.25 0.75 22.16
CA MET A 397 -11.55 0.49 22.76
C MET A 397 -11.64 -0.91 23.41
N ILE A 398 -11.18 -1.96 22.70
CA ILE A 398 -11.15 -3.33 23.20
C ILE A 398 -10.34 -3.41 24.50
N LYS A 399 -9.13 -2.84 24.52
CA LYS A 399 -8.26 -2.80 25.70
C LYS A 399 -8.90 -2.06 26.88
N ILE A 400 -9.54 -0.92 26.64
CA ILE A 400 -10.23 -0.15 27.69
C ILE A 400 -11.36 -0.98 28.33
N LYS A 401 -12.19 -1.63 27.51
CA LYS A 401 -13.30 -2.47 28.01
C LYS A 401 -12.78 -3.67 28.81
N LEU A 402 -11.75 -4.35 28.30
CA LEU A 402 -11.10 -5.47 28.99
C LEU A 402 -10.48 -5.04 30.32
N ALA A 403 -9.77 -3.90 30.35
CA ALA A 403 -9.20 -3.36 31.58
C ALA A 403 -10.27 -3.03 32.63
N SER A 404 -11.43 -2.51 32.22
CA SER A 404 -12.56 -2.29 33.13
C SER A 404 -13.10 -3.60 33.72
N LYS A 405 -13.24 -4.65 32.89
CA LYS A 405 -13.65 -5.99 33.32
C LYS A 405 -12.66 -6.56 34.35
N LEU A 406 -11.36 -6.51 34.06
CA LEU A 406 -10.30 -6.98 34.96
C LEU A 406 -10.27 -6.22 36.29
N ALA A 407 -10.67 -4.95 36.28
CA ALA A 407 -10.82 -4.14 37.49
C ALA A 407 -12.14 -4.37 38.25
N HIS A 408 -12.95 -5.36 37.85
CA HIS A 408 -14.30 -5.65 38.39
C HIS A 408 -15.24 -4.44 38.38
N LYS A 409 -15.08 -3.54 37.40
CA LYS A 409 -15.94 -2.38 37.18
C LYS A 409 -17.05 -2.72 36.18
N LYS A 410 -18.11 -1.90 36.14
CA LYS A 410 -19.14 -2.01 35.10
C LYS A 410 -18.52 -1.81 33.71
N ASN A 411 -19.13 -2.42 32.68
CA ASN A 411 -18.72 -2.23 31.30
C ASN A 411 -18.72 -0.72 30.96
N VAL A 412 -17.58 -0.21 30.51
CA VAL A 412 -17.40 1.21 30.19
C VAL A 412 -17.97 1.47 28.81
N SER A 413 -18.83 2.48 28.71
CA SER A 413 -19.40 2.95 27.47
C SER A 413 -18.46 3.99 26.84
N MET A 414 -18.15 3.85 25.55
CA MET A 414 -17.28 4.81 24.86
C MET A 414 -17.89 6.22 24.84
N MET A 415 -19.22 6.33 24.82
CA MET A 415 -19.95 7.60 24.90
C MET A 415 -19.80 8.33 26.24
N THR A 416 -19.18 7.71 27.25
CA THR A 416 -18.82 8.39 28.51
C THR A 416 -17.38 8.89 28.53
N LEU A 417 -16.55 8.42 27.59
CA LEU A 417 -15.14 8.79 27.48
C LEU A 417 -14.89 9.82 26.38
N ILE A 418 -15.83 9.97 25.45
CA ILE A 418 -15.74 10.85 24.29
C ILE A 418 -16.98 11.75 24.30
N ALA A 419 -16.78 13.02 23.96
CA ALA A 419 -17.83 14.02 23.81
C ALA A 419 -18.92 13.58 22.82
N GLY A 420 -20.13 14.12 22.98
CA GLY A 420 -21.22 13.88 22.03
C GLY A 420 -20.96 14.58 20.68
N GLU A 421 -21.65 14.17 19.62
CA GLU A 421 -21.43 14.65 18.25
C GLU A 421 -21.42 16.19 18.14
N ASN A 422 -22.43 16.88 18.69
CA ASN A 422 -22.50 18.34 18.65
C ASN A 422 -21.34 19.02 19.40
N GLU A 423 -20.92 18.43 20.52
CA GLU A 423 -19.81 18.96 21.31
C GLU A 423 -18.47 18.72 20.59
N ILE A 424 -18.31 17.58 19.92
CA ILE A 424 -17.16 17.31 19.03
C ILE A 424 -17.06 18.40 17.96
N LEU A 425 -18.16 18.70 17.27
CA LEU A 425 -18.19 19.73 16.23
C LEU A 425 -17.85 21.11 16.81
N ASP A 426 -18.47 21.50 17.92
CA ASP A 426 -18.19 22.76 18.62
C ASP A 426 -16.71 22.88 19.03
N ILE A 427 -16.11 21.81 19.57
CA ILE A 427 -14.69 21.79 19.95
C ILE A 427 -13.81 21.95 18.71
N LEU A 428 -14.07 21.21 17.64
CA LEU A 428 -13.27 21.26 16.41
C LEU A 428 -13.40 22.59 15.66
N ASP A 429 -14.50 23.32 15.83
CA ASP A 429 -14.73 24.62 15.21
C ASP A 429 -14.17 25.79 16.02
N ARG A 430 -14.13 25.68 17.36
CA ARG A 430 -13.58 26.73 18.24
C ARG A 430 -12.10 26.58 18.54
N SER A 431 -11.53 25.40 18.34
CA SER A 431 -10.11 25.15 18.58
C SER A 431 -9.23 25.89 17.59
N ASP A 432 -8.07 26.37 18.06
CA ASP A 432 -7.05 27.02 17.23
C ASP A 432 -6.61 26.13 16.05
N SER A 433 -6.67 24.81 16.22
CA SER A 433 -6.47 23.82 15.17
C SER A 433 -7.38 22.61 15.35
N VAL A 434 -7.63 21.89 14.26
CA VAL A 434 -8.36 20.60 14.29
C VAL A 434 -7.64 19.58 15.18
N ILE A 435 -6.31 19.65 15.27
CA ILE A 435 -5.49 18.71 16.03
C ILE A 435 -5.68 18.89 17.53
N THR A 436 -5.55 20.13 18.01
CA THR A 436 -5.75 20.46 19.42
C THR A 436 -7.18 20.12 19.86
N GLY A 437 -8.15 20.31 18.96
CA GLY A 437 -9.52 19.87 19.20
C GLY A 437 -9.65 18.34 19.32
N CYS A 438 -9.04 17.57 18.42
CA CYS A 438 -8.99 16.11 18.54
C CYS A 438 -8.29 15.65 19.83
N GLU A 439 -7.15 16.25 20.20
CA GLU A 439 -6.44 15.95 21.44
C GLU A 439 -7.31 16.21 22.68
N GLN A 440 -8.07 17.30 22.67
CA GLN A 440 -9.03 17.60 23.72
C GLN A 440 -10.14 16.55 23.79
N ILE A 441 -10.76 16.21 22.65
CA ILE A 441 -11.86 15.24 22.54
C ILE A 441 -11.43 13.86 23.04
N TYR A 442 -10.23 13.40 22.66
CA TYR A 442 -9.74 12.06 22.99
C TYR A 442 -8.95 12.00 24.30
N SER A 443 -8.79 13.11 25.03
CA SER A 443 -7.94 13.17 26.24
C SER A 443 -8.27 12.10 27.29
N ILE A 444 -9.54 11.95 27.66
CA ILE A 444 -10.03 10.97 28.64
C ILE A 444 -9.92 9.54 28.09
N PHE A 445 -10.22 9.36 26.80
CA PHE A 445 -10.09 8.08 26.12
C PHE A 445 -8.63 7.60 26.10
N GLU A 446 -7.68 8.47 25.75
CA GLU A 446 -6.24 8.17 25.73
C GLU A 446 -5.68 7.95 27.14
N GLU A 447 -6.15 8.68 28.15
CA GLU A 447 -5.79 8.39 29.55
C GLU A 447 -6.28 7.01 29.99
N SER A 448 -7.50 6.64 29.59
CA SER A 448 -8.07 5.31 29.86
C SER A 448 -7.29 4.21 29.15
N TYR A 449 -6.88 4.44 27.89
CA TYR A 449 -6.02 3.53 27.14
C TYR A 449 -4.64 3.38 27.81
N LYS A 450 -4.02 4.48 28.24
CA LYS A 450 -2.75 4.45 28.99
C LYS A 450 -2.86 3.62 30.27
N LYS A 451 -3.95 3.75 31.03
CA LYS A 451 -4.22 2.92 32.22
C LYS A 451 -4.45 1.45 31.87
N ALA A 452 -5.04 1.15 30.71
CA ALA A 452 -5.23 -0.22 30.26
C ALA A 452 -3.90 -0.94 29.96
N GLU A 453 -2.85 -0.21 29.59
CA GLU A 453 -1.50 -0.76 29.33
C GLU A 453 -0.91 -1.47 30.57
N ASP A 454 -1.24 -1.01 31.78
CA ASP A 454 -0.76 -1.62 33.02
C ASP A 454 -1.33 -3.04 33.22
N LEU A 455 -2.54 -3.30 32.71
CA LEU A 455 -3.23 -4.58 32.86
C LEU A 455 -3.08 -5.48 31.63
N ILE A 456 -3.05 -4.90 30.43
CA ILE A 456 -3.00 -5.62 29.16
C ILE A 456 -1.91 -4.98 28.29
N PRO A 457 -0.65 -5.29 28.57
CA PRO A 457 0.44 -4.63 27.90
C PRO A 457 0.59 -5.09 26.45
N THR A 458 0.88 -4.13 25.57
CA THR A 458 1.13 -4.33 24.13
C THR A 458 2.39 -3.63 23.63
N ARG A 459 3.03 -2.77 24.44
CA ARG A 459 4.24 -2.03 24.06
C ARG A 459 5.51 -2.84 24.27
N PHE A 460 5.88 -3.67 23.30
CA PHE A 460 6.98 -4.62 23.41
C PHE A 460 8.37 -4.05 23.08
N GLU A 461 8.48 -2.83 22.52
CA GLU A 461 9.75 -2.11 22.36
C GLU A 461 9.98 -1.10 23.49
N LYS A 462 10.09 -1.60 24.72
CA LYS A 462 10.41 -0.82 25.93
C LYS A 462 11.70 -1.35 26.56
N ASP A 463 12.56 -0.43 27.01
CA ASP A 463 13.81 -0.78 27.71
C ASP A 463 13.54 -1.55 29.01
N GLY A 464 14.41 -2.54 29.29
CA GLY A 464 14.40 -3.29 30.55
C GLY A 464 13.36 -4.43 30.63
N LEU A 465 12.66 -4.76 29.55
CA LEU A 465 11.77 -5.92 29.51
C LEU A 465 12.55 -7.24 29.49
N PHE A 466 12.11 -8.23 30.29
CA PHE A 466 12.58 -9.60 30.15
C PHE A 466 12.08 -10.20 28.82
N GLN A 467 12.88 -11.09 28.21
CA GLN A 467 12.55 -11.71 26.92
C GLN A 467 11.15 -12.35 26.90
N ASN A 468 10.79 -13.08 27.96
CA ASN A 468 9.46 -13.69 28.10
C ASN A 468 8.33 -12.67 28.23
N GLU A 469 8.55 -11.51 28.87
CA GLU A 469 7.54 -10.45 28.92
C GLU A 469 7.38 -9.79 27.56
N LYS A 470 8.49 -9.45 26.89
CA LYS A 470 8.49 -8.89 25.52
C LYS A 470 7.70 -9.78 24.56
N ARG A 471 7.98 -11.08 24.59
CA ARG A 471 7.30 -12.14 23.83
C ARG A 471 5.78 -12.13 24.03
N LYS A 472 5.31 -12.17 25.29
CA LYS A 472 3.88 -12.11 25.65
C LYS A 472 3.20 -10.81 25.22
N MET A 473 3.87 -9.68 25.36
CA MET A 473 3.37 -8.35 24.97
C MET A 473 3.26 -8.23 23.44
N LYS A 474 4.25 -8.74 22.70
CA LYS A 474 4.24 -8.84 21.24
C LYS A 474 3.02 -9.65 20.77
N ARG A 475 2.82 -10.84 21.34
CA ARG A 475 1.64 -11.67 21.05
C ARG A 475 0.33 -10.93 21.30
N ASN A 476 0.18 -10.30 22.47
CA ASN A 476 -1.01 -9.51 22.80
C ASN A 476 -1.30 -8.45 21.73
N PHE A 477 -0.28 -7.70 21.30
CA PHE A 477 -0.43 -6.66 20.30
C PHE A 477 -0.99 -7.22 18.98
N TYR A 478 -0.32 -8.23 18.40
CA TYR A 478 -0.72 -8.81 17.12
C TYR A 478 -2.10 -9.49 17.19
N TYR A 479 -2.39 -10.19 18.29
CA TYR A 479 -3.67 -10.85 18.48
C TYR A 479 -4.82 -9.83 18.60
N LEU A 480 -4.64 -8.79 19.43
CA LEU A 480 -5.60 -7.69 19.55
C LEU A 480 -5.76 -6.91 18.24
N TRP A 481 -4.68 -6.75 17.46
CA TRP A 481 -4.74 -6.13 16.15
C TRP A 481 -5.62 -6.94 15.19
N LYS A 482 -5.44 -8.27 15.14
CA LYS A 482 -6.29 -9.15 14.32
C LYS A 482 -7.75 -9.10 14.76
N MET A 483 -8.01 -9.14 16.08
CA MET A 483 -9.35 -8.94 16.64
C MET A 483 -10.00 -7.63 16.19
N ALA A 484 -9.24 -6.53 16.28
CA ALA A 484 -9.73 -5.22 15.87
C ALA A 484 -9.96 -5.12 14.35
N ASP A 485 -9.11 -5.75 13.54
CA ASP A 485 -9.26 -5.82 12.08
C ASP A 485 -10.51 -6.63 11.68
N ALA A 486 -10.83 -7.70 12.42
CA ALA A 486 -12.07 -8.45 12.24
C ALA A 486 -13.31 -7.59 12.54
N TYR A 487 -13.34 -6.89 13.69
CA TYR A 487 -14.42 -5.94 14.00
C TYR A 487 -14.56 -4.84 12.95
N LYS A 488 -13.43 -4.32 12.45
CA LYS A 488 -13.41 -3.32 11.38
C LYS A 488 -14.01 -3.87 10.07
N LYS A 489 -13.65 -5.09 9.68
CA LYS A 489 -14.20 -5.75 8.48
C LYS A 489 -15.71 -5.93 8.57
N GLU A 490 -16.21 -6.36 9.72
CA GLU A 490 -17.66 -6.52 9.93
C GLU A 490 -18.39 -5.18 9.99
N PHE A 491 -17.77 -4.15 10.57
CA PHE A 491 -18.25 -2.78 10.51
C PHE A 491 -18.39 -2.25 9.07
N TYR A 492 -17.60 -2.75 8.11
CA TYR A 492 -17.79 -2.44 6.69
C TYR A 492 -19.00 -3.11 6.04
N GLN A 493 -19.52 -4.21 6.62
CA GLN A 493 -20.47 -5.10 5.96
C GLN A 493 -21.91 -5.02 6.52
N THR A 494 -22.11 -4.42 7.70
CA THR A 494 -23.42 -4.47 8.38
C THR A 494 -24.31 -3.24 8.17
N GLN A 495 -25.57 -3.47 7.78
CA GLN A 495 -26.69 -2.52 7.96
C GLN A 495 -27.41 -2.72 9.31
N ARG A 496 -26.74 -3.32 10.29
CA ARG A 496 -27.31 -3.70 11.60
C ARG A 496 -26.89 -2.68 12.68
N ASP A 497 -27.52 -2.71 13.85
CA ASP A 497 -27.20 -1.83 14.98
C ASP A 497 -26.06 -2.38 15.90
N VAL A 498 -25.73 -3.66 15.76
CA VAL A 498 -24.71 -4.36 16.56
C VAL A 498 -23.73 -5.07 15.62
N VAL A 499 -22.43 -5.07 15.96
CA VAL A 499 -21.45 -5.86 15.22
C VAL A 499 -21.70 -7.33 15.52
N ALA A 500 -21.86 -8.15 14.48
CA ALA A 500 -22.34 -9.51 14.63
C ALA A 500 -21.29 -10.51 15.13
N ILE A 501 -20.02 -10.10 15.29
CA ILE A 501 -18.95 -10.98 15.76
C ILE A 501 -19.12 -11.30 17.23
N ASP A 502 -19.40 -12.56 17.52
CA ASP A 502 -19.21 -13.16 18.83
C ASP A 502 -18.04 -14.13 18.79
N PHE A 503 -16.89 -13.73 19.32
CA PHE A 503 -15.73 -14.63 19.42
C PHE A 503 -15.95 -15.80 20.40
N ASN A 504 -17.13 -15.95 21.00
CA ASN A 504 -17.57 -17.18 21.65
C ASN A 504 -18.17 -18.21 20.67
N ASP A 505 -18.61 -17.82 19.47
CA ASP A 505 -19.05 -18.71 18.38
C ASP A 505 -17.84 -19.20 17.58
N ASP A 506 -17.75 -20.50 17.34
CA ASP A 506 -16.65 -21.14 16.59
C ASP A 506 -16.46 -20.55 15.19
N ARG A 507 -17.55 -20.22 14.50
CA ARG A 507 -17.47 -19.71 13.12
C ARG A 507 -16.90 -18.31 13.08
N ASP A 508 -17.32 -17.45 14.00
CA ASP A 508 -16.83 -16.07 14.10
C ASP A 508 -15.36 -16.04 14.55
N ARG A 509 -14.94 -16.98 15.40
CA ARG A 509 -13.53 -17.20 15.75
C ARG A 509 -12.69 -17.62 14.55
N ALA A 510 -13.12 -18.64 13.82
CA ALA A 510 -12.41 -19.15 12.64
C ALA A 510 -12.26 -18.09 11.54
N LEU A 511 -13.25 -17.18 11.39
CA LEU A 511 -13.22 -16.09 10.42
C LEU A 511 -12.36 -14.88 10.86
N GLY A 512 -12.10 -14.74 12.16
CA GLY A 512 -11.60 -13.49 12.73
C GLY A 512 -10.27 -13.59 13.47
N ILE A 513 -10.02 -14.65 14.23
CA ILE A 513 -8.91 -14.69 15.20
C ILE A 513 -8.14 -16.01 15.26
N GLY A 514 -8.74 -17.12 14.82
CA GLY A 514 -8.15 -18.47 14.88
C GLY A 514 -8.92 -19.38 15.83
N ASP A 515 -8.27 -20.45 16.28
CA ASP A 515 -8.92 -21.54 17.02
C ASP A 515 -9.15 -21.22 18.51
N GLU A 516 -9.99 -22.04 19.16
CA GLU A 516 -10.31 -21.90 20.60
C GLU A 516 -9.05 -21.93 21.49
N GLU A 517 -8.06 -22.76 21.16
CA GLU A 517 -6.81 -22.88 21.94
C GLU A 517 -5.97 -21.59 21.95
N GLN A 518 -6.08 -20.80 20.87
CA GLN A 518 -5.41 -19.53 20.66
C GLN A 518 -6.19 -18.34 21.26
N TYR A 519 -7.44 -18.57 21.69
CA TYR A 519 -8.33 -17.52 22.19
C TYR A 519 -8.03 -17.10 23.64
N TYR A 520 -6.92 -16.39 23.79
CA TYR A 520 -6.45 -15.86 25.07
C TYR A 520 -5.60 -14.60 24.93
N LEU A 521 -5.45 -13.87 26.04
CA LEU A 521 -4.50 -12.77 26.19
C LEU A 521 -3.68 -12.93 27.46
N TYR A 522 -2.47 -12.37 27.48
CA TYR A 522 -1.68 -12.24 28.69
C TYR A 522 -2.07 -10.98 29.46
N THR A 523 -2.52 -11.14 30.71
CA THR A 523 -2.93 -10.01 31.57
C THR A 523 -2.07 -9.95 32.81
N ARG A 524 -1.86 -8.74 33.35
CA ARG A 524 -1.03 -8.52 34.53
C ARG A 524 -1.83 -8.82 35.79
N GLN A 525 -1.42 -9.86 36.50
CA GLN A 525 -1.98 -10.29 37.79
C GLN A 525 -0.86 -10.42 38.81
N SER A 526 -0.98 -9.74 39.96
CA SER A 526 0.02 -9.80 41.04
C SER A 526 1.46 -9.54 40.58
N GLY A 527 1.64 -8.66 39.59
CA GLY A 527 2.94 -8.29 39.01
C GLY A 527 3.49 -9.19 37.91
N LYS A 528 2.80 -10.28 37.54
CA LYS A 528 3.20 -11.22 36.47
C LYS A 528 2.19 -11.25 35.33
N LEU A 529 2.64 -11.62 34.13
CA LEU A 529 1.77 -11.83 32.97
C LEU A 529 1.28 -13.28 32.91
N GLU A 530 -0.02 -13.45 33.09
CA GLU A 530 -0.71 -14.75 33.15
C GLU A 530 -1.75 -14.86 32.02
N LYS A 531 -2.03 -16.10 31.58
CA LYS A 531 -2.94 -16.39 30.46
C LYS A 531 -4.39 -16.25 30.91
N MET A 532 -5.15 -15.36 30.26
CA MET A 532 -6.59 -15.19 30.40
C MET A 532 -7.28 -15.77 29.18
N ILE A 533 -8.00 -16.88 29.38
CA ILE A 533 -8.82 -17.53 28.34
C ILE A 533 -10.14 -16.76 28.21
N ASN A 534 -10.70 -16.76 27.00
CA ASN A 534 -11.96 -16.09 26.68
C ASN A 534 -12.00 -14.60 27.13
N PRO A 535 -11.06 -13.78 26.64
CA PRO A 535 -10.89 -12.41 27.12
C PRO A 535 -12.19 -11.59 26.98
N LEU A 536 -12.93 -11.74 25.87
CA LEU A 536 -14.11 -10.94 25.56
C LEU A 536 -15.44 -11.50 26.09
N GLU A 537 -15.42 -12.53 26.94
CA GLU A 537 -16.65 -12.98 27.62
C GLU A 537 -17.37 -11.77 28.28
N ASP A 538 -18.68 -11.66 28.07
CA ASP A 538 -19.54 -10.55 28.53
C ASP A 538 -19.19 -9.14 28.01
N ILE A 539 -18.23 -9.02 27.08
CA ILE A 539 -17.90 -7.75 26.43
C ILE A 539 -18.70 -7.61 25.15
N LYS A 540 -19.64 -6.67 25.16
CA LYS A 540 -20.38 -6.26 23.96
C LYS A 540 -19.73 -5.04 23.34
N ILE A 541 -19.56 -5.08 22.02
CA ILE A 541 -19.10 -3.97 21.18
C ILE A 541 -20.23 -3.65 20.21
N THR A 542 -20.64 -2.38 20.19
CA THR A 542 -21.73 -1.93 19.32
C THR A 542 -21.21 -1.06 18.18
N ILE A 543 -21.96 -0.98 17.09
CA ILE A 543 -21.62 -0.11 15.95
C ILE A 543 -21.55 1.35 16.39
N LYS A 544 -22.48 1.78 17.24
CA LYS A 544 -22.48 3.14 17.81
C LYS A 544 -21.21 3.47 18.60
N GLU A 545 -20.64 2.50 19.33
CA GLU A 545 -19.38 2.72 20.04
C GLU A 545 -18.20 2.87 19.08
N ILE A 546 -18.18 2.08 18.00
CA ILE A 546 -17.18 2.22 16.93
C ILE A 546 -17.35 3.58 16.23
N GLU A 547 -18.57 4.00 15.90
CA GLU A 547 -18.82 5.30 15.30
C GLU A 547 -18.36 6.44 16.22
N CYS A 548 -18.68 6.36 17.51
CA CYS A 548 -18.29 7.35 18.52
C CYS A 548 -16.77 7.53 18.58
N ILE A 549 -15.98 6.45 18.61
CA ILE A 549 -14.52 6.55 18.66
C ILE A 549 -13.90 7.05 17.34
N LEU A 550 -14.60 6.93 16.21
CA LEU A 550 -14.10 7.34 14.89
C LEU A 550 -14.58 8.73 14.45
N TYR A 551 -15.65 9.26 15.04
CA TYR A 551 -16.34 10.46 14.58
C TYR A 551 -15.40 11.66 14.43
N ALA A 552 -14.69 12.02 15.50
CA ALA A 552 -13.82 13.20 15.49
C ALA A 552 -12.63 13.02 14.52
N ASP A 553 -12.03 11.84 14.45
CA ASP A 553 -10.93 11.54 13.53
C ASP A 553 -11.36 11.68 12.05
N ILE A 554 -12.53 11.16 11.67
CA ILE A 554 -13.04 11.24 10.29
C ILE A 554 -13.50 12.66 9.95
N TYR A 555 -14.19 13.35 10.86
CA TYR A 555 -14.58 14.75 10.61
C TYR A 555 -13.35 15.66 10.48
N ALA A 556 -12.36 15.46 11.35
CA ALA A 556 -11.08 16.14 11.28
C ALA A 556 -10.34 15.87 9.96
N LEU A 557 -10.36 14.62 9.47
CA LEU A 557 -9.82 14.28 8.17
C LEU A 557 -10.49 15.12 7.07
N TRP A 558 -11.82 15.14 7.01
CA TRP A 558 -12.55 15.92 6.01
C TRP A 558 -12.22 17.40 6.05
N LYS A 559 -12.19 18.00 7.24
CA LYS A 559 -11.84 19.41 7.43
C LYS A 559 -10.41 19.74 6.98
N ARG A 560 -9.49 18.78 7.01
CA ARG A 560 -8.09 18.93 6.56
C ARG A 560 -7.90 18.78 5.06
N ILE A 561 -8.59 17.81 4.44
CA ILE A 561 -8.33 17.43 3.05
C ILE A 561 -9.25 18.15 2.06
N LEU A 562 -10.49 18.46 2.44
CA LEU A 562 -11.44 19.08 1.51
C LEU A 562 -11.16 20.59 1.34
N PRO A 563 -11.10 21.10 0.10
CA PRO A 563 -10.92 22.52 -0.16
C PRO A 563 -12.26 23.26 -0.01
N VAL A 564 -12.78 23.37 1.21
CA VAL A 564 -14.14 23.90 1.50
C VAL A 564 -14.34 25.30 0.90
N ASP A 565 -13.34 26.18 0.99
CA ASP A 565 -13.42 27.54 0.44
C ASP A 565 -13.57 27.57 -1.10
N ASP A 566 -12.96 26.61 -1.80
CA ASP A 566 -13.07 26.48 -3.26
C ASP A 566 -14.36 25.75 -3.68
N LEU A 567 -14.80 24.77 -2.87
CA LEU A 567 -16.08 24.07 -3.05
C LEU A 567 -17.29 25.01 -2.89
N VAL A 568 -17.17 26.08 -2.11
CA VAL A 568 -18.21 27.11 -1.96
C VAL A 568 -18.23 28.08 -3.15
N LYS A 569 -17.08 28.32 -3.81
CA LYS A 569 -16.95 29.23 -4.97
C LYS A 569 -17.35 28.58 -6.29
N GLU A 570 -17.08 27.29 -6.48
CA GLU A 570 -17.56 26.51 -7.65
C GLU A 570 -18.93 25.90 -7.34
N GLN A 571 -20.00 26.37 -7.99
CA GLN A 571 -21.34 25.79 -7.87
C GLN A 571 -21.35 24.30 -8.26
N TYR A 572 -21.22 23.41 -7.28
CA TYR A 572 -21.66 22.01 -7.23
C TYR A 572 -21.85 21.26 -8.56
N GLY A 573 -20.79 21.17 -9.38
CA GLY A 573 -20.77 20.49 -10.67
C GLY A 573 -19.89 19.25 -10.73
N CYS A 574 -19.41 18.76 -9.57
CA CYS A 574 -18.43 17.67 -9.48
C CYS A 574 -19.10 16.31 -9.21
N PHE A 575 -18.59 15.26 -9.85
CA PHE A 575 -18.90 13.87 -9.53
C PHE A 575 -17.96 13.39 -8.41
N TYR A 576 -18.53 12.84 -7.33
CA TYR A 576 -17.73 12.37 -6.19
C TYR A 576 -17.59 10.85 -6.25
N LYS A 577 -16.35 10.37 -6.21
CA LYS A 577 -16.02 8.95 -6.15
C LYS A 577 -15.22 8.69 -4.88
N LEU A 578 -15.81 7.91 -3.98
CA LEU A 578 -15.09 7.34 -2.86
C LEU A 578 -14.49 6.00 -3.27
N SER A 579 -13.21 5.81 -2.98
CA SER A 579 -12.39 4.63 -3.23
C SER A 579 -11.73 4.16 -1.94
N GLY A 580 -11.20 2.93 -1.94
CA GLY A 580 -10.58 2.33 -0.76
C GLY A 580 -11.58 1.65 0.16
N GLN A 581 -11.07 0.77 1.03
CA GLN A 581 -11.91 -0.05 1.91
C GLN A 581 -12.57 0.79 3.00
N SER A 582 -11.86 1.77 3.55
CA SER A 582 -12.31 2.57 4.69
C SER A 582 -13.48 3.50 4.33
N CYS A 583 -13.53 4.02 3.10
CA CYS A 583 -14.61 4.89 2.66
C CYS A 583 -16.00 4.21 2.56
N ARG A 584 -16.09 2.90 2.76
CA ARG A 584 -17.38 2.18 2.81
C ARG A 584 -18.15 2.39 4.09
N ILE A 585 -17.46 2.80 5.14
CA ILE A 585 -18.10 3.10 6.42
C ILE A 585 -19.13 4.21 6.19
N ASN A 586 -20.39 3.98 6.57
CA ASN A 586 -21.46 4.98 6.42
C ASN A 586 -21.11 6.31 7.09
N LEU A 587 -20.42 6.27 8.23
CA LEU A 587 -19.91 7.46 8.92
C LEU A 587 -19.03 8.37 8.02
N PHE A 588 -18.22 7.82 7.10
CA PHE A 588 -17.48 8.65 6.14
C PHE A 588 -18.44 9.44 5.25
N HIS A 589 -19.45 8.76 4.69
CA HIS A 589 -20.46 9.37 3.84
C HIS A 589 -21.36 10.37 4.58
N ASP A 590 -21.69 10.09 5.84
CA ASP A 590 -22.56 10.92 6.65
C ASP A 590 -21.86 12.22 7.04
N LEU A 591 -20.62 12.14 7.54
CA LEU A 591 -19.82 13.32 7.86
C LEU A 591 -19.46 14.15 6.63
N LEU A 592 -19.28 13.51 5.48
CA LEU A 592 -19.01 14.21 4.22
C LEU A 592 -20.17 15.14 3.80
N LYS A 593 -21.40 14.88 4.27
CA LYS A 593 -22.57 15.71 3.94
C LYS A 593 -22.52 17.12 4.55
N GLU A 594 -21.73 17.31 5.60
CA GLU A 594 -21.48 18.64 6.18
C GLU A 594 -20.66 19.53 5.21
N PHE A 595 -19.88 18.91 4.33
CA PHE A 595 -19.01 19.61 3.38
C PHE A 595 -19.56 19.61 1.95
N ILE A 596 -20.34 18.59 1.57
CA ILE A 596 -20.84 18.38 0.21
C ILE A 596 -22.35 18.07 0.23
N PRO A 597 -23.18 18.74 -0.59
CA PRO A 597 -24.62 18.48 -0.61
C PRO A 597 -24.91 17.04 -1.00
N GLY A 598 -25.66 16.34 -0.14
CA GLY A 598 -25.88 14.90 -0.25
C GLY A 598 -26.49 14.42 -1.59
N ARG A 599 -27.11 15.30 -2.39
CA ARG A 599 -27.58 14.97 -3.75
C ARG A 599 -26.47 14.56 -4.71
N HIS A 600 -25.25 15.09 -4.54
CA HIS A 600 -24.09 14.77 -5.37
C HIS A 600 -23.42 13.45 -4.96
N LEU A 601 -23.69 12.96 -3.75
CA LEU A 601 -23.22 11.66 -3.23
C LEU A 601 -24.11 10.48 -3.66
N ARG A 602 -25.30 10.74 -4.24
CA ARG A 602 -26.31 9.70 -4.56
C ARG A 602 -25.98 8.81 -5.76
N SER A 603 -24.98 9.13 -6.58
CA SER A 603 -24.70 8.33 -7.79
C SER A 603 -24.26 6.89 -7.47
N ASN A 604 -23.81 6.62 -6.24
CA ASN A 604 -23.36 5.29 -5.78
C ASN A 604 -24.33 4.59 -4.80
N GLY A 605 -25.31 5.29 -4.22
CA GLY A 605 -25.96 4.85 -2.97
C GLY A 605 -27.29 4.11 -3.06
N ASN A 606 -27.88 3.87 -4.24
CA ASN A 606 -29.21 3.26 -4.31
C ASN A 606 -29.35 2.23 -5.45
N LYS A 607 -28.92 0.99 -5.21
CA LYS A 607 -29.46 -0.19 -5.91
C LYS A 607 -29.65 -1.34 -4.90
N LYS A 608 -30.82 -1.36 -4.26
CA LYS A 608 -31.29 -2.45 -3.38
C LYS A 608 -31.16 -3.81 -4.05
N GLY A 609 -30.36 -4.71 -3.48
CA GLY A 609 -30.33 -6.12 -3.85
C GLY A 609 -29.18 -6.88 -3.18
N ASN A 610 -29.50 -7.71 -2.18
CA ASN A 610 -28.60 -8.45 -1.28
C ASN A 610 -27.55 -9.37 -1.96
N GLN A 611 -27.57 -9.55 -3.28
CA GLN A 611 -26.54 -10.31 -4.02
C GLN A 611 -25.51 -9.42 -4.75
N LYS A 612 -25.77 -8.11 -4.90
CA LYS A 612 -24.83 -7.18 -5.56
C LYS A 612 -23.75 -6.62 -4.62
N ASP A 613 -23.97 -6.68 -3.32
CA ASP A 613 -23.09 -6.06 -2.32
C ASP A 613 -21.71 -6.75 -2.25
N LYS A 614 -21.63 -8.10 -2.34
CA LYS A 614 -20.35 -8.83 -2.43
C LYS A 614 -19.56 -8.51 -3.71
N LYS A 615 -20.25 -8.25 -4.82
CA LYS A 615 -19.62 -7.91 -6.11
C LYS A 615 -19.09 -6.47 -6.12
N GLN A 616 -19.83 -5.53 -5.51
CA GLN A 616 -19.32 -4.18 -5.21
C GLN A 616 -18.16 -4.19 -4.21
N GLU A 617 -18.17 -5.13 -3.26
CA GLU A 617 -17.10 -5.31 -2.27
C GLU A 617 -15.75 -5.69 -2.89
N SER A 618 -15.74 -6.43 -3.98
CA SER A 618 -14.50 -6.70 -4.72
C SER A 618 -14.11 -5.53 -5.62
N GLN A 619 -15.09 -4.80 -6.17
CA GLN A 619 -14.85 -3.78 -7.18
C GLN A 619 -14.08 -2.55 -6.68
N LEU A 620 -14.44 -1.95 -5.52
CA LEU A 620 -13.70 -0.76 -5.04
C LEU A 620 -12.26 -1.09 -4.62
N LYS A 621 -11.97 -2.36 -4.29
CA LYS A 621 -10.62 -2.81 -3.91
C LYS A 621 -9.70 -2.98 -5.12
N LEU A 622 -10.29 -3.10 -6.31
CA LEU A 622 -9.59 -3.36 -7.57
C LEU A 622 -9.65 -2.17 -8.53
N ASP A 623 -10.35 -1.08 -8.19
CA ASP A 623 -10.54 0.05 -9.10
C ASP A 623 -9.17 0.65 -9.54
N CYS A 624 -8.16 0.68 -8.65
CA CYS A 624 -6.80 1.14 -8.97
C CYS A 624 -6.10 0.22 -10.00
N ILE A 625 -5.99 -1.08 -9.72
CA ILE A 625 -5.32 -2.03 -10.62
C ILE A 625 -6.07 -2.19 -11.95
N GLU A 626 -7.40 -2.28 -11.94
CA GLU A 626 -8.21 -2.39 -13.16
C GLU A 626 -8.07 -1.13 -14.03
N GLY A 627 -8.02 0.05 -13.41
CA GLY A 627 -7.81 1.32 -14.09
C GLY A 627 -6.45 1.40 -14.77
N SER A 628 -5.39 0.96 -14.08
CA SER A 628 -4.03 0.87 -14.62
C SER A 628 -3.95 -0.06 -15.80
N ILE A 629 -4.50 -1.27 -15.69
CA ILE A 629 -4.52 -2.25 -16.77
C ILE A 629 -5.26 -1.68 -17.99
N ARG A 630 -6.41 -1.03 -17.78
CA ARG A 630 -7.19 -0.43 -18.89
C ARG A 630 -6.45 0.72 -19.54
N TYR A 631 -5.81 1.58 -18.77
CA TYR A 631 -4.99 2.67 -19.30
C TYR A 631 -3.87 2.14 -20.19
N ILE A 632 -3.12 1.16 -19.69
CA ILE A 632 -2.01 0.57 -20.42
C ILE A 632 -2.48 -0.14 -21.69
N ARG A 633 -3.53 -0.96 -21.60
CA ARG A 633 -4.17 -1.57 -22.78
C ARG A 633 -4.59 -0.52 -23.81
N ASP A 634 -5.34 0.49 -23.38
CA ASP A 634 -5.94 1.45 -24.30
C ASP A 634 -4.87 2.34 -24.97
N LYS A 635 -3.76 2.61 -24.26
CA LYS A 635 -2.56 3.29 -24.78
C LYS A 635 -1.78 2.42 -25.76
N GLU A 636 -1.45 1.18 -25.39
CA GLU A 636 -0.68 0.24 -26.22
C GLU A 636 -1.44 -0.16 -27.51
N GLU A 637 -2.77 -0.14 -27.49
CA GLU A 637 -3.61 -0.43 -28.65
C GLU A 637 -4.04 0.80 -29.46
N GLY A 638 -3.68 2.01 -29.03
CA GLY A 638 -4.09 3.25 -29.69
C GLY A 638 -5.60 3.48 -29.72
N ARG A 639 -6.35 2.92 -28.75
CA ARG A 639 -7.81 3.12 -28.62
C ARG A 639 -8.16 4.54 -28.21
N PHE A 640 -7.32 5.10 -27.34
CA PHE A 640 -7.38 6.47 -26.88
C PHE A 640 -5.96 7.03 -26.81
N GLU A 641 -5.83 8.32 -27.10
CA GLU A 641 -4.63 9.07 -26.73
C GLU A 641 -4.90 9.78 -25.39
N PRO A 642 -4.47 9.20 -24.25
CA PRO A 642 -4.66 9.85 -22.96
C PRO A 642 -3.64 10.98 -22.79
N VAL A 643 -4.13 12.22 -22.69
CA VAL A 643 -3.32 13.39 -22.39
C VAL A 643 -3.56 13.79 -20.95
N ILE A 644 -2.63 13.41 -20.08
CA ILE A 644 -2.68 13.74 -18.65
C ILE A 644 -1.89 15.02 -18.42
N ARG A 645 -2.55 16.04 -17.87
CA ARG A 645 -1.96 17.33 -17.50
C ARG A 645 -2.13 17.53 -16.01
N THR A 646 -1.05 17.85 -15.32
CA THR A 646 -1.10 18.27 -13.91
C THR A 646 -1.06 19.79 -13.86
N GLN A 647 -2.06 20.42 -13.24
CA GLN A 647 -2.01 21.85 -12.96
C GLN A 647 -0.89 22.14 -11.96
N ALA A 648 -0.34 23.36 -12.05
CA ALA A 648 0.63 23.87 -11.09
C ALA A 648 0.11 23.68 -9.66
N SER A 649 0.90 23.03 -8.81
CA SER A 649 0.46 22.69 -7.46
C SER A 649 0.16 23.96 -6.65
N GLN A 650 -0.80 23.95 -5.74
CA GLN A 650 -0.83 25.02 -4.73
C GLN A 650 0.25 24.74 -3.68
N LEU A 651 0.89 25.79 -3.14
CA LEU A 651 1.82 25.64 -2.03
C LEU A 651 0.98 25.43 -0.75
N PHE A 652 1.04 24.26 -0.11
CA PHE A 652 0.27 23.99 1.11
C PHE A 652 1.07 24.21 2.41
N HIS A 653 2.35 24.54 2.28
CA HIS A 653 3.31 24.54 3.39
C HIS A 653 4.15 25.81 3.42
N SER A 654 4.47 26.25 4.63
CA SER A 654 5.45 27.31 4.89
C SER A 654 6.70 26.71 5.53
N VAL A 655 7.86 27.18 5.11
CA VAL A 655 9.17 26.70 5.56
C VAL A 655 9.96 27.85 6.15
N TYR A 656 10.41 27.63 7.38
CA TYR A 656 11.21 28.60 8.13
C TYR A 656 12.56 28.01 8.47
N ARG A 657 13.60 28.84 8.47
CA ARG A 657 14.87 28.49 9.07
C ARG A 657 14.80 28.68 10.59
N SER A 658 15.19 27.66 11.35
CA SER A 658 15.25 27.75 12.81
C SER A 658 16.41 28.64 13.23
N MET A 659 16.11 29.63 14.08
CA MET A 659 17.11 30.44 14.80
C MET A 659 17.31 29.98 16.24
N LYS A 660 16.39 29.13 16.74
CA LYS A 660 16.39 28.68 18.13
C LYS A 660 17.46 27.62 18.33
N ASP A 661 18.48 27.95 19.12
CA ASP A 661 19.42 26.97 19.68
C ASP A 661 19.31 26.92 21.22
N VAL A 662 20.17 26.09 21.85
CA VAL A 662 20.19 25.91 23.32
C VAL A 662 20.53 27.22 24.04
N ASP A 663 21.32 28.09 23.40
CA ASP A 663 21.81 29.35 23.95
C ASP A 663 20.84 30.52 23.69
N HIS A 664 19.96 30.43 22.68
CA HIS A 664 19.06 31.51 22.22
C HIS A 664 17.62 31.03 21.92
N PRO A 665 16.88 30.50 22.92
CA PRO A 665 15.54 29.93 22.70
C PRO A 665 14.45 30.94 22.30
N GLY A 666 14.72 32.25 22.44
CA GLY A 666 13.78 33.35 22.20
C GLY A 666 13.78 33.92 20.78
N GLU A 667 14.72 33.51 19.91
CA GLU A 667 14.79 34.06 18.55
C GLU A 667 13.66 33.54 17.65
N LYS A 668 13.17 34.42 16.76
CA LYS A 668 12.11 34.10 15.80
C LYS A 668 12.70 33.38 14.60
N ASN A 669 11.98 32.37 14.10
CA ASN A 669 12.36 31.68 12.87
C ASN A 669 12.25 32.63 11.67
N ILE A 670 13.09 32.43 10.65
CA ILE A 670 13.11 33.25 9.44
C ILE A 670 12.30 32.54 8.35
N ALA A 671 11.26 33.19 7.83
CA ALA A 671 10.46 32.66 6.73
C ALA A 671 11.27 32.65 5.43
N LEU A 672 11.56 31.47 4.87
CA LEU A 672 12.24 31.34 3.58
C LEU A 672 11.27 31.06 2.43
N LEU A 673 10.15 30.40 2.74
CA LEU A 673 9.07 30.11 1.80
C LEU A 673 7.74 30.16 2.57
N GLU A 674 6.81 31.02 2.17
CA GLU A 674 5.53 31.19 2.88
C GLU A 674 4.39 31.44 1.88
N ARG A 675 3.22 30.84 2.12
CA ARG A 675 1.98 31.21 1.41
C ARG A 675 1.18 32.17 2.28
N ASN A 676 0.90 33.34 1.75
CA ASN A 676 -0.01 34.32 2.35
C ASN A 676 -1.39 34.13 1.73
N LYS A 677 -2.39 33.76 2.54
CA LYS A 677 -3.80 33.70 2.14
C LYS A 677 -4.40 35.11 2.04
N ASP A 678 -3.84 35.97 1.21
CA ASP A 678 -4.44 37.24 0.81
C ASP A 678 -5.40 37.05 -0.39
N GLU A 679 -6.06 38.11 -0.86
CA GLU A 679 -7.01 38.04 -1.99
C GLU A 679 -6.40 37.46 -3.29
N ASN A 680 -5.07 37.39 -3.40
CA ASN A 680 -4.34 36.92 -4.58
C ASN A 680 -3.56 35.62 -4.33
N ASP A 681 -3.69 35.01 -3.16
CA ASP A 681 -3.05 33.75 -2.77
C ASP A 681 -1.53 33.75 -3.01
N THR A 682 -0.85 34.77 -2.48
CA THR A 682 0.55 35.05 -2.80
C THR A 682 1.54 34.10 -2.13
N VAL A 683 2.56 33.67 -2.87
CA VAL A 683 3.73 32.98 -2.30
C VAL A 683 4.83 34.01 -2.08
N THR A 684 5.57 33.91 -0.98
CA THR A 684 6.73 34.74 -0.64
C THR A 684 7.96 33.86 -0.52
N VAL A 685 9.06 34.27 -1.14
CA VAL A 685 10.38 33.62 -1.05
C VAL A 685 11.42 34.62 -0.59
N ASN A 686 12.29 34.21 0.32
CA ASN A 686 13.35 35.05 0.87
C ASN A 686 14.72 34.38 0.78
N VAL A 687 15.75 35.20 0.58
CA VAL A 687 17.15 34.79 0.71
C VAL A 687 17.65 35.21 2.08
N ASP A 688 18.09 34.24 2.87
CA ASP A 688 18.75 34.51 4.13
C ASP A 688 20.28 34.37 4.01
N TRP A 689 21.01 35.11 4.82
CA TRP A 689 22.45 35.26 4.73
C TRP A 689 23.14 34.74 5.99
N LEU A 690 24.03 33.78 5.80
CA LEU A 690 24.77 33.11 6.85
C LEU A 690 26.27 33.39 6.74
N PRO A 691 26.98 33.45 7.88
CA PRO A 691 28.43 33.59 7.87
C PRO A 691 29.09 32.37 7.21
N THR A 692 30.24 32.56 6.58
CA THR A 692 30.97 31.48 5.89
C THR A 692 31.52 30.40 6.82
N THR A 693 31.51 30.66 8.14
CA THR A 693 31.85 29.71 9.20
C THR A 693 30.70 28.75 9.55
N ALA A 694 29.47 29.03 9.10
CA ALA A 694 28.34 28.14 9.33
C ALA A 694 28.55 26.80 8.60
N SER A 695 28.27 25.69 9.30
CA SER A 695 28.43 24.33 8.78
C SER A 695 27.10 23.62 8.54
N ARG A 696 26.01 24.11 9.14
CA ARG A 696 24.66 23.55 9.02
C ARG A 696 23.60 24.59 9.34
N THR A 697 22.38 24.31 8.93
CA THR A 697 21.19 24.97 9.44
C THR A 697 20.03 23.97 9.52
N GLU A 698 18.95 24.37 10.17
CA GLU A 698 17.73 23.58 10.26
C GLU A 698 16.54 24.30 9.62
N PHE A 699 15.72 23.55 8.89
CA PHE A 699 14.42 24.00 8.39
C PHE A 699 13.28 23.37 9.17
N ILE A 700 12.24 24.14 9.43
CA ILE A 700 11.00 23.69 10.05
C ILE A 700 9.86 23.95 9.07
N VAL A 701 9.13 22.89 8.73
CA VAL A 701 8.00 22.95 7.81
C VAL A 701 6.69 22.94 8.60
N PHE A 702 5.78 23.84 8.24
CA PHE A 702 4.42 23.91 8.76
C PHE A 702 3.41 23.75 7.64
N ASP A 703 2.29 23.08 7.91
CA ASP A 703 1.13 23.09 7.00
C ASP A 703 0.28 24.36 7.17
N GLN A 704 -0.77 24.47 6.35
CA GLN A 704 -1.75 25.56 6.42
C GLN A 704 -2.51 25.69 7.75
N HIS A 705 -2.44 24.67 8.63
CA HIS A 705 -3.05 24.64 9.94
C HIS A 705 -2.00 24.81 11.07
N GLN A 706 -0.80 25.29 10.73
CA GLN A 706 0.32 25.51 11.66
C GLN A 706 0.81 24.23 12.36
N ARG A 707 0.51 23.04 11.81
CA ARG A 707 1.12 21.79 12.29
C ARG A 707 2.54 21.72 11.77
N LYS A 708 3.49 21.47 12.67
CA LYS A 708 4.85 21.10 12.27
C LYS A 708 4.83 19.75 11.54
N GLN A 709 5.15 19.77 10.25
CA GLN A 709 5.14 18.59 9.39
C GLN A 709 6.51 17.91 9.28
N ASN A 710 7.58 18.71 9.26
CA ASN A 710 8.93 18.20 9.11
C ASN A 710 9.96 19.10 9.81
N ARG A 711 11.11 18.51 10.14
CA ARG A 711 12.30 19.19 10.66
C ARG A 711 13.51 18.64 9.91
N ILE A 712 14.15 19.47 9.11
CA ILE A 712 15.20 19.04 8.19
C ILE A 712 16.52 19.67 8.63
N ASN A 713 17.49 18.80 8.95
CA ASN A 713 18.87 19.22 9.15
C ASN A 713 19.54 19.35 7.78
N PHE A 714 19.97 20.55 7.44
CA PHE A 714 20.64 20.86 6.19
C PHE A 714 22.12 21.16 6.46
N GLU A 715 22.95 20.14 6.33
CA GLU A 715 24.40 20.23 6.47
C GLU A 715 25.02 20.78 5.19
N PHE A 716 25.97 21.70 5.32
CA PHE A 716 26.53 22.42 4.17
C PHE A 716 27.56 21.60 3.40
N GLY A 717 28.07 20.52 4.02
CA GLY A 717 29.04 19.59 3.44
C GLY A 717 30.36 20.23 3.01
N ASP A 718 31.31 19.36 2.63
CA ASP A 718 32.56 19.72 1.95
C ASP A 718 32.45 19.48 0.43
N GLU A 719 31.24 19.59 -0.13
CA GLU A 719 31.02 19.43 -1.58
C GLU A 719 31.84 20.43 -2.41
N GLU A 720 32.31 20.01 -3.58
CA GLU A 720 33.09 20.87 -4.49
C GLU A 720 32.30 22.14 -4.86
N ARG A 721 32.88 23.31 -4.58
CA ARG A 721 32.31 24.60 -4.98
C ARG A 721 32.37 24.74 -6.50
N LYS A 722 31.23 24.57 -7.16
CA LYS A 722 31.13 24.77 -8.62
C LYS A 722 30.89 26.24 -8.92
N ALA A 723 31.84 26.87 -9.61
CA ALA A 723 31.67 28.23 -10.10
C ALA A 723 30.41 28.31 -10.98
N THR A 724 29.58 29.33 -10.73
CA THR A 724 28.30 29.51 -11.43
C THR A 724 28.06 30.99 -11.74
N SER A 725 27.11 31.27 -12.63
CA SER A 725 26.62 32.62 -12.92
C SER A 725 25.20 32.79 -12.39
N ILE A 726 24.75 34.05 -12.27
CA ILE A 726 23.36 34.34 -11.90
C ILE A 726 22.38 33.75 -12.93
N GLY A 727 22.71 33.82 -14.23
CA GLY A 727 21.89 33.23 -15.30
C GLY A 727 21.79 31.71 -15.21
N ALA A 728 22.87 31.01 -14.83
CA ALA A 728 22.82 29.57 -14.59
C ALA A 728 21.96 29.22 -13.36
N ILE A 729 22.03 30.04 -12.29
CA ILE A 729 21.14 29.90 -11.14
C ILE A 729 19.67 30.10 -11.56
N GLN A 730 19.38 31.10 -12.40
CA GLN A 730 18.03 31.34 -12.94
C GLN A 730 17.50 30.12 -13.70
N ILE A 731 18.28 29.56 -14.62
CA ILE A 731 17.88 28.37 -15.39
C ILE A 731 17.57 27.19 -14.46
N ASN A 732 18.40 26.97 -13.44
CA ASN A 732 18.17 25.91 -12.46
C ASN A 732 16.87 26.13 -11.67
N ILE A 733 16.62 27.35 -11.17
CA ILE A 733 15.37 27.67 -10.46
C ILE A 733 14.16 27.48 -11.38
N ILE A 734 14.22 27.96 -12.63
CA ILE A 734 13.14 27.78 -13.62
C ILE A 734 12.83 26.30 -13.82
N GLY A 735 13.86 25.45 -13.94
CA GLY A 735 13.70 24.01 -14.09
C GLY A 735 13.10 23.32 -12.85
N ASP A 736 13.31 23.88 -11.67
CA ASP A 736 12.93 23.28 -10.40
C ASP A 736 11.56 23.69 -9.89
N THR A 737 11.08 24.90 -10.25
CA THR A 737 9.83 25.45 -9.73
C THR A 737 8.73 25.58 -10.78
N TYR A 738 7.48 25.61 -10.31
CA TYR A 738 6.27 25.77 -11.13
C TYR A 738 5.61 27.15 -10.95
N THR A 739 6.04 27.93 -9.96
CA THR A 739 5.28 29.07 -9.43
C THR A 739 5.75 30.40 -10.02
N ASP A 740 4.82 31.17 -10.58
CA ASP A 740 4.95 32.63 -10.74
C ASP A 740 4.45 33.28 -9.41
N LEU A 741 5.17 34.26 -8.84
CA LEU A 741 4.71 34.99 -7.66
C LEU A 741 3.72 36.09 -8.06
N TYR A 742 2.77 36.39 -7.18
CA TYR A 742 1.98 37.62 -7.27
C TYR A 742 2.38 38.51 -6.10
N THR A 743 2.83 39.73 -6.35
CA THR A 743 3.18 40.70 -5.30
C THR A 743 2.67 42.07 -5.72
N GLY A 744 1.77 42.67 -4.93
CA GLY A 744 1.27 44.04 -5.14
C GLY A 744 0.62 44.28 -6.51
N GLY A 745 -0.11 43.31 -7.05
CA GLY A 745 -0.78 43.42 -8.36
C GLY A 745 0.12 43.20 -9.58
N LYS A 746 1.37 42.75 -9.39
CA LYS A 746 2.29 42.33 -10.46
C LYS A 746 2.60 40.83 -10.36
N LYS A 747 2.75 40.17 -11.51
CA LYS A 747 3.34 38.82 -11.62
C LYS A 747 4.87 38.96 -11.65
N ASP A 748 5.54 38.75 -10.53
CA ASP A 748 7.00 38.62 -10.48
C ASP A 748 7.35 37.12 -10.45
N LYS A 749 8.36 36.62 -11.17
CA LYS A 749 8.69 35.19 -11.06
C LYS A 749 9.46 34.92 -9.76
N VAL A 750 9.30 33.74 -9.14
CA VAL A 750 10.13 33.27 -8.00
C VAL A 750 11.62 33.54 -8.27
N VAL A 751 12.02 33.28 -9.50
CA VAL A 751 13.36 33.48 -10.05
C VAL A 751 13.79 34.94 -9.94
N ASP A 752 12.94 35.89 -10.29
CA ASP A 752 13.26 37.32 -10.36
C ASP A 752 13.49 37.88 -8.94
N VAL A 753 12.66 37.47 -7.98
CA VAL A 753 12.78 37.89 -6.58
C VAL A 753 14.07 37.36 -5.95
N ILE A 754 14.37 36.08 -6.12
CA ILE A 754 15.58 35.47 -5.56
C ILE A 754 16.82 36.06 -6.22
N THR A 755 16.82 36.21 -7.54
CA THR A 755 18.00 36.73 -8.24
C THR A 755 18.24 38.19 -7.96
N GLY A 756 17.19 39.01 -7.84
CA GLY A 756 17.32 40.39 -7.37
C GLY A 756 17.92 40.50 -5.96
N GLN A 757 17.52 39.64 -5.02
CA GLN A 757 18.12 39.60 -3.68
C GLN A 757 19.58 39.14 -3.71
N LEU A 758 19.92 38.14 -4.53
CA LEU A 758 21.31 37.66 -4.69
C LEU A 758 22.22 38.71 -5.34
N GLU A 759 21.71 39.56 -6.22
CA GLU A 759 22.47 40.62 -6.89
C GLU A 759 22.73 41.84 -6.00
N SER A 760 22.09 41.98 -4.85
CA SER A 760 22.36 43.09 -3.91
C SER A 760 23.82 43.13 -3.46
N ASN A 761 24.49 44.30 -3.43
CA ASN A 761 25.88 44.39 -2.94
C ASN A 761 25.99 44.36 -1.39
N ALA A 762 24.88 44.31 -0.67
CA ALA A 762 24.86 44.45 0.79
C ALA A 762 25.47 43.26 1.55
N HIS A 763 25.60 42.10 0.89
CA HIS A 763 25.98 40.85 1.55
C HIS A 763 27.03 40.06 0.76
N SER A 764 28.02 39.53 1.50
CA SER A 764 29.01 38.55 1.05
C SER A 764 29.03 37.41 2.07
N GLY A 765 28.91 36.17 1.62
CA GLY A 765 28.77 35.00 2.50
C GLY A 765 27.91 33.90 1.87
N TYR A 766 27.37 33.02 2.72
CA TYR A 766 26.47 31.97 2.27
C TYR A 766 25.04 32.51 2.17
N ALA A 767 24.48 32.49 0.97
CA ALA A 767 23.07 32.75 0.72
C ALA A 767 22.31 31.42 0.73
N ILE A 768 21.23 31.36 1.51
CA ILE A 768 20.34 30.21 1.57
C ILE A 768 18.92 30.62 1.20
N PHE A 769 18.30 29.86 0.31
CA PHE A 769 16.93 30.12 -0.14
C PHE A 769 16.26 28.83 -0.58
N LEU A 770 14.93 28.86 -0.60
CA LEU A 770 14.10 27.72 -0.93
C LEU A 770 13.22 28.06 -2.13
N VAL A 771 13.02 27.09 -3.02
CA VAL A 771 12.06 27.22 -4.13
C VAL A 771 11.09 26.04 -4.12
N PRO A 772 9.76 26.27 -4.26
CA PRO A 772 8.79 25.19 -4.37
C PRO A 772 9.16 24.27 -5.53
N ALA A 773 9.15 22.96 -5.30
CA ALA A 773 9.45 22.02 -6.35
C ALA A 773 8.26 21.86 -7.31
N ARG A 774 8.53 21.64 -8.61
CA ARG A 774 7.52 21.36 -9.66
C ARG A 774 6.53 20.26 -9.32
N SER A 775 6.93 19.30 -8.48
CA SER A 775 6.01 18.25 -8.03
C SER A 775 4.89 18.76 -7.12
N GLY A 776 5.08 19.88 -6.42
CA GLY A 776 4.14 20.39 -5.42
C GLY A 776 4.33 19.87 -3.99
N TYR A 777 5.19 18.86 -3.81
CA TYR A 777 5.28 18.09 -2.57
C TYR A 777 6.54 18.34 -1.74
N GLY A 778 7.42 19.21 -2.23
CA GLY A 778 8.63 19.60 -1.54
C GLY A 778 9.20 20.91 -2.07
N PHE A 779 10.43 21.18 -1.70
CA PHE A 779 11.17 22.36 -2.10
C PHE A 779 12.63 22.01 -2.36
N TRP A 780 13.28 22.79 -3.23
CA TRP A 780 14.71 22.73 -3.41
C TRP A 780 15.37 23.75 -2.49
N ALA A 781 16.28 23.28 -1.65
CA ALA A 781 17.15 24.11 -0.83
C ALA A 781 18.45 24.41 -1.58
N TYR A 782 18.75 25.69 -1.74
CA TYR A 782 19.95 26.18 -2.40
C TYR A 782 20.89 26.82 -1.40
N LEU A 783 22.17 26.45 -1.49
CA LEU A 783 23.27 27.11 -0.78
C LEU A 783 24.26 27.68 -1.79
N ILE A 784 24.31 29.01 -1.87
CA ILE A 784 25.20 29.75 -2.76
C ILE A 784 26.27 30.45 -1.93
N ASP A 785 27.54 30.21 -2.21
CA ASP A 785 28.64 31.03 -1.71
C ASP A 785 28.82 32.23 -2.63
N LYS A 786 28.57 33.42 -2.10
CA LYS A 786 28.72 34.67 -2.82
C LYS A 786 29.88 35.49 -2.26
N GLN A 787 30.78 35.86 -3.14
CA GLN A 787 31.90 36.73 -2.84
C GLN A 787 31.72 38.06 -3.55
N VAL A 788 31.72 39.14 -2.77
CA VAL A 788 31.73 40.51 -3.30
C VAL A 788 33.11 41.09 -3.05
N LYS A 789 33.77 41.56 -4.11
CA LYS A 789 35.06 42.26 -4.03
C LYS A 789 34.98 43.58 -4.75
N GLU A 790 35.46 44.63 -4.12
CA GLU A 790 35.64 45.91 -4.79
C GLU A 790 36.89 45.84 -5.68
N SER A 791 36.73 46.13 -6.97
CA SER A 791 37.84 46.25 -7.91
C SER A 791 38.55 47.59 -7.72
N ALA A 792 39.78 47.70 -8.25
CA ALA A 792 40.59 48.91 -8.19
C ALA A 792 39.90 50.16 -8.79
N ASP A 793 38.89 49.95 -9.64
CA ASP A 793 38.15 51.00 -10.36
C ASP A 793 36.86 51.42 -9.60
N GLY A 794 36.65 50.93 -8.37
CA GLY A 794 35.44 51.18 -7.57
C GLY A 794 34.20 50.38 -8.01
N LYS A 795 34.34 49.44 -8.96
CA LYS A 795 33.26 48.53 -9.35
C LYS A 795 33.23 47.30 -8.45
N MET A 796 32.06 46.90 -8.00
CA MET A 796 31.87 45.67 -7.23
C MET A 796 31.82 44.46 -8.17
N ASP A 797 32.79 43.55 -8.06
CA ASP A 797 32.81 42.24 -8.70
C ASP A 797 32.11 41.20 -7.82
N ARG A 798 31.27 40.37 -8.44
CA ARG A 798 30.44 39.36 -7.76
C ARG A 798 30.75 37.99 -8.32
N LYS A 799 31.19 37.08 -7.46
CA LYS A 799 31.40 35.67 -7.82
C LYS A 799 30.44 34.80 -7.05
N PHE A 800 29.82 33.85 -7.74
CA PHE A 800 28.86 32.91 -7.18
C PHE A 800 29.40 31.49 -7.34
N TYR A 801 29.25 30.68 -6.30
CA TYR A 801 29.54 29.27 -6.32
C TYR A 801 28.34 28.50 -5.78
N LEU A 802 27.83 27.55 -6.55
CA LEU A 802 26.81 26.62 -6.04
C LEU A 802 27.54 25.63 -5.14
N LYS A 803 27.28 25.71 -3.84
CA LYS A 803 27.90 24.83 -2.85
C LYS A 803 27.08 23.56 -2.66
N LYS A 804 25.76 23.69 -2.58
CA LYS A 804 24.85 22.55 -2.42
C LYS A 804 23.46 22.88 -2.99
N LYS A 805 22.84 21.88 -3.60
CA LYS A 805 21.43 21.88 -4.01
C LYS A 805 20.82 20.56 -3.55
N GLN A 806 19.79 20.61 -2.72
CA GLN A 806 19.14 19.41 -2.19
C GLN A 806 17.62 19.53 -2.31
N TYR A 807 16.97 18.44 -2.71
CA TYR A 807 15.52 18.33 -2.63
C TYR A 807 15.10 17.96 -1.20
N CYS A 808 14.06 18.60 -0.70
CA CYS A 808 13.50 18.40 0.62
C CYS A 808 11.99 18.22 0.53
N ASN A 809 11.44 17.20 1.19
CA ASN A 809 9.99 16.99 1.28
C ASN A 809 9.36 17.86 2.37
N PHE A 810 8.14 18.38 2.11
CA PHE A 810 7.41 19.17 3.10
C PHE A 810 6.97 18.34 4.31
N GLU A 811 6.54 17.10 4.06
CA GLU A 811 6.18 16.12 5.08
C GLU A 811 7.38 15.24 5.40
N LYS A 812 7.51 14.79 6.65
CA LYS A 812 8.52 13.81 7.03
C LYS A 812 8.22 12.50 6.29
N GLU A 813 9.23 11.90 5.66
CA GLU A 813 9.09 10.59 4.98
C GLU A 813 8.89 9.42 5.96
N GLU A 814 9.04 9.66 7.27
CA GLU A 814 8.67 8.69 8.31
C GLU A 814 7.16 8.52 8.37
N LEU A 815 6.69 7.66 7.48
CA LEU A 815 5.36 7.08 7.50
C LEU A 815 5.20 6.30 8.81
N VAL A 816 4.30 6.77 9.67
CA VAL A 816 4.07 6.20 11.00
C VAL A 816 3.52 4.78 10.84
N THR A 817 4.22 3.80 11.40
CA THR A 817 3.73 2.43 11.50
C THR A 817 3.11 2.15 12.86
N PHE A 818 2.22 1.17 12.91
CA PHE A 818 1.68 0.62 14.16
C PHE A 818 2.45 -0.61 14.64
N PHE A 819 3.32 -1.18 13.81
CA PHE A 819 3.97 -2.47 14.05
C PHE A 819 5.40 -2.35 14.63
N ASP A 820 5.79 -1.16 15.09
CA ASP A 820 7.09 -0.88 15.70
C ASP A 820 7.16 -1.23 17.20
N GLY A 821 6.08 -1.76 17.78
CA GLY A 821 6.01 -2.17 19.18
C GLY A 821 5.99 -1.05 20.21
N LYS A 822 5.84 0.22 19.79
CA LYS A 822 5.83 1.38 20.71
C LYS A 822 4.43 1.80 21.17
N ARG A 823 3.35 1.24 20.60
CA ARG A 823 1.97 1.74 20.77
C ARG A 823 1.09 0.93 21.72
#